data_AF-A0A7S2FQ24-F1
#
_entry.id   AF-A0A7S2FQ24-F1
#
_cell.length_a   1.000
_cell.length_b   1.000
_cell.length_c   1.000
_cell.angle_alpha   90.00
_cell.angle_beta   90.00
_cell.angle_gamma   90.00
#
_symmetry.space_group_name_H-M   'P 1'
#
loop_
_entity.id
_entity.type
_entity.pdbx_description
1 polymer ?
#
loop_
_entity_poly.entity_id
_entity_poly.type
_entity_poly.pdbx_seq_one_letter_code
_entity_poly.pdbx_strand_id
1 'polypeptide(L)'
;RKMLGRRKRLFSLLTGLEHGELYFNSHAASIHPTPEQAAELGVRASILNGRLMIASRSLTFEPDEPDAPMLRMSMRDIPELCEWTASTHEVIGAAAGSGGFEIRVRSLSVRMERFEALRSIKLSSSLPLRFSLAHTRPATFVSLLNSIVEISTRPHSQQQALAQQLYDTEQSSAAGFDQTALIDPLEAQLLQLRVMRVRPMLSLPAVLLLTGSRLYLYETSCIECPHINWPLNALLRVVCRRYLLRDVAIELQFRRGSGSDGGRSDTSISSRLTPEAPETVLIALPTASVRSYFLEALQQTSVGRSLPSPPKSNLRETCERWRHGLIDNFDYLMYLNDLAGRSMADLAQYPVFPWVISDMTSAHLDLEAESSYRDLTRPVGSLNPKRLALFRDRYDSMEPGTRFLYGTHYSAPGFVAYFLLRLAPELTLHLHGGRYDEADREFTSVSEAWSSALSSSTDVKELIPQFYHPPSAAFLINSRGLDLGVRQDGTPVGDVILPPWALDAHDFVSKCRAALESEICSRHLSSWIDLIFGSKQRGMAADEADNLFCPQTYEADYNHLSTDERRSLETMVSEFGQTPLQLFEEPHPARLAGAASGPLISEAELRLSMHAVLSLDPSTDPSLTDPSLTDPSLTDPSL
;
A
#
# COMPACT_ATOMS: atom_id res chain seq x y z
N ARG A 1 -15.32 -30.66 -21.98
CA ARG A 1 -15.76 -29.50 -21.16
C ARG A 1 -14.52 -28.75 -20.71
N LYS A 2 -14.05 -27.78 -21.51
CA LYS A 2 -12.96 -26.86 -21.13
C LYS A 2 -13.48 -26.01 -19.97
N MET A 3 -12.71 -25.90 -18.89
CA MET A 3 -12.99 -24.90 -17.86
C MET A 3 -13.00 -23.53 -18.53
N LEU A 4 -14.17 -22.87 -18.59
CA LEU A 4 -14.25 -21.45 -18.92
C LEU A 4 -13.46 -20.73 -17.81
N GLY A 5 -12.20 -20.38 -18.09
CA GLY A 5 -11.49 -19.40 -17.30
C GLY A 5 -12.28 -18.11 -17.39
N ARG A 6 -12.99 -17.74 -16.31
CA ARG A 6 -13.55 -16.39 -16.18
C ARG A 6 -12.40 -15.41 -16.40
N ARG A 7 -12.52 -14.50 -17.37
CA ARG A 7 -11.60 -13.37 -17.56
C ARG A 7 -11.43 -12.68 -16.22
N LYS A 8 -10.18 -12.35 -15.85
CA LYS A 8 -9.94 -11.44 -14.71
C LYS A 8 -10.62 -10.11 -15.05
N ARG A 9 -11.40 -9.54 -14.13
CA ARG A 9 -12.03 -8.22 -14.35
C ARG A 9 -10.98 -7.18 -14.75
N LEU A 10 -11.32 -6.35 -15.72
CA LEU A 10 -10.55 -5.20 -16.18
C LEU A 10 -10.59 -4.09 -15.14
N PHE A 11 -11.73 -3.92 -14.47
CA PHE A 11 -11.88 -2.98 -13.37
C PHE A 11 -11.38 -3.58 -12.06
N SER A 12 -10.41 -2.92 -11.44
CA SER A 12 -10.19 -2.95 -9.99
C SER A 12 -10.21 -1.52 -9.46
N LEU A 13 -10.29 -1.35 -8.15
CA LEU A 13 -10.28 0.00 -7.57
C LEU A 13 -8.98 0.76 -7.89
N LEU A 14 -7.84 0.07 -8.02
CA LEU A 14 -6.57 0.69 -8.43
C LEU A 14 -6.55 1.03 -9.92
N THR A 15 -6.99 0.13 -10.79
CA THR A 15 -6.93 0.38 -12.25
C THR A 15 -8.10 1.23 -12.76
N GLY A 16 -9.17 1.32 -11.98
CA GLY A 16 -10.45 1.91 -12.36
C GLY A 16 -10.78 3.21 -11.62
N LEU A 17 -9.93 3.68 -10.72
CA LEU A 17 -10.06 4.99 -10.07
C LEU A 17 -8.79 5.79 -10.28
N GLU A 18 -8.94 7.10 -10.35
CA GLU A 18 -7.83 8.05 -10.27
C GLU A 18 -7.44 8.30 -8.82
N HIS A 19 -6.18 8.69 -8.58
CA HIS A 19 -5.74 9.11 -7.26
C HIS A 19 -6.64 10.22 -6.67
N GLY A 20 -7.10 10.01 -5.43
CA GLY A 20 -8.05 10.88 -4.72
C GLY A 20 -9.52 10.78 -5.17
N GLU A 21 -9.85 9.90 -6.11
CA GLU A 21 -11.24 9.61 -6.52
C GLU A 21 -11.93 8.68 -5.51
N LEU A 22 -13.19 8.98 -5.16
CA LEU A 22 -13.98 8.20 -4.20
C LEU A 22 -14.92 7.26 -4.94
N TYR A 23 -14.94 5.98 -4.58
CA TYR A 23 -15.83 4.98 -5.17
C TYR A 23 -17.10 4.81 -4.34
N PHE A 24 -18.27 5.06 -4.94
CA PHE A 24 -19.55 5.01 -4.25
C PHE A 24 -20.11 3.58 -4.22
N ASN A 25 -20.46 3.02 -5.38
CA ASN A 25 -21.11 1.73 -5.49
C ASN A 25 -21.03 1.19 -6.94
N SER A 26 -21.62 0.01 -7.15
CA SER A 26 -21.81 -0.54 -8.48
C SER A 26 -23.18 -1.16 -8.66
N HIS A 27 -23.64 -1.17 -9.91
CA HIS A 27 -24.96 -1.67 -10.31
C HIS A 27 -24.82 -2.64 -11.48
N ALA A 28 -25.57 -3.74 -11.45
CA ALA A 28 -25.74 -4.58 -12.64
C ALA A 28 -26.58 -3.79 -13.67
N ALA A 29 -26.01 -3.61 -14.86
CA ALA A 29 -26.56 -2.75 -15.88
C ALA A 29 -26.36 -3.35 -17.28
N SER A 30 -27.18 -2.92 -18.22
CA SER A 30 -27.03 -3.26 -19.64
C SER A 30 -26.98 -1.98 -20.46
N ILE A 31 -26.04 -1.89 -21.40
CA ILE A 31 -25.95 -0.79 -22.37
C ILE A 31 -26.66 -1.19 -23.66
N HIS A 32 -27.38 -0.25 -24.27
CA HIS A 32 -28.19 -0.44 -25.48
C HIS A 32 -27.66 0.45 -26.62
N PRO A 33 -26.50 0.10 -27.24
CA PRO A 33 -25.92 0.92 -28.29
C PRO A 33 -26.68 0.76 -29.62
N THR A 34 -26.90 1.86 -30.34
CA THR A 34 -27.29 1.81 -31.76
C THR A 34 -26.14 1.27 -32.62
N PRO A 35 -26.37 0.84 -33.87
CA PRO A 35 -25.29 0.36 -34.74
C PRO A 35 -24.15 1.38 -34.94
N GLU A 36 -24.48 2.66 -35.04
CA GLU A 36 -23.50 3.76 -35.15
C GLU A 36 -22.69 3.91 -33.86
N GLN A 37 -23.36 3.91 -32.71
CA GLN A 37 -22.71 3.98 -31.39
C GLN A 37 -21.82 2.78 -31.14
N ALA A 38 -22.26 1.59 -31.53
CA ALA A 38 -21.49 0.36 -31.37
C ALA A 38 -20.18 0.41 -32.15
N ALA A 39 -20.21 0.97 -33.37
CA ALA A 39 -19.01 1.18 -34.17
C ALA A 39 -18.04 2.19 -33.52
N GLU A 40 -18.54 3.31 -32.99
CA GLU A 40 -17.71 4.29 -32.27
C GLU A 40 -17.09 3.73 -30.98
N LEU A 41 -17.84 2.90 -30.26
CA LEU A 41 -17.40 2.27 -29.01
C LEU A 41 -16.51 1.04 -29.23
N GLY A 42 -16.40 0.53 -30.46
CA GLY A 42 -15.70 -0.71 -30.76
C GLY A 42 -16.37 -1.93 -30.13
N VAL A 43 -17.70 -1.92 -30.00
CA VAL A 43 -18.50 -3.02 -29.42
C VAL A 43 -19.46 -3.60 -30.46
N ARG A 44 -20.11 -4.71 -30.11
CA ARG A 44 -21.17 -5.28 -30.95
C ARG A 44 -22.43 -4.40 -30.89
N ALA A 45 -23.13 -4.29 -32.01
CA ALA A 45 -24.43 -3.62 -32.11
C ALA A 45 -25.55 -4.49 -31.50
N SER A 46 -25.41 -4.82 -30.22
CA SER A 46 -26.32 -5.64 -29.44
C SER A 46 -26.32 -5.16 -27.99
N ILE A 47 -27.34 -5.57 -27.22
CA ILE A 47 -27.39 -5.28 -25.79
C ILE A 47 -26.22 -5.98 -25.10
N LEU A 48 -25.41 -5.22 -24.35
CA LEU A 48 -24.30 -5.76 -23.57
C LEU A 48 -24.65 -5.67 -22.10
N ASN A 49 -24.68 -6.82 -21.44
CA ASN A 49 -24.79 -6.88 -19.98
C ASN A 49 -23.43 -6.64 -19.35
N GLY A 50 -23.43 -6.05 -18.17
CA GLY A 50 -22.22 -5.79 -17.43
C GLY A 50 -22.50 -5.16 -16.09
N ARG A 51 -21.50 -4.45 -15.60
CA ARG A 51 -21.58 -3.70 -14.36
C ARG A 51 -21.28 -2.24 -14.65
N LEU A 52 -21.92 -1.35 -13.90
CA LEU A 52 -21.68 0.08 -13.92
C LEU A 52 -21.13 0.49 -12.54
N MET A 53 -19.98 1.16 -12.51
CA MET A 53 -19.25 1.60 -11.34
C MET A 53 -19.34 3.11 -11.23
N ILE A 54 -19.79 3.61 -10.08
CA ILE A 54 -19.93 5.04 -9.82
C ILE A 54 -18.79 5.51 -8.92
N ALA A 55 -18.09 6.53 -9.37
CA ALA A 55 -17.05 7.21 -8.61
C ALA A 55 -17.24 8.74 -8.66
N SER A 56 -16.52 9.47 -7.80
CA SER A 56 -16.70 10.93 -7.67
C SER A 56 -16.28 11.72 -8.91
N ARG A 57 -15.46 11.15 -9.81
CA ARG A 57 -14.98 11.82 -11.03
C ARG A 57 -15.30 11.05 -12.30
N SER A 58 -15.68 9.78 -12.21
CA SER A 58 -15.92 8.92 -13.36
C SER A 58 -17.08 7.95 -13.19
N LEU A 59 -17.71 7.64 -14.32
CA LEU A 59 -18.66 6.55 -14.47
C LEU A 59 -18.03 5.49 -15.37
N THR A 60 -17.87 4.26 -14.88
CA THR A 60 -17.22 3.20 -15.65
C THR A 60 -18.19 2.06 -15.91
N PHE A 61 -18.29 1.60 -17.15
CA PHE A 61 -19.05 0.41 -17.55
C PHE A 61 -18.09 -0.70 -17.95
N GLU A 62 -18.20 -1.86 -17.30
CA GLU A 62 -17.45 -3.08 -17.62
C GLU A 62 -18.43 -4.12 -18.17
N PRO A 63 -18.40 -4.42 -19.48
CA PRO A 63 -19.20 -5.49 -20.06
C PRO A 63 -18.78 -6.87 -19.52
N ASP A 64 -19.74 -7.80 -19.41
CA ASP A 64 -19.47 -9.20 -19.07
C ASP A 64 -18.83 -9.97 -20.26
N GLU A 65 -18.92 -9.42 -21.48
CA GLU A 65 -18.33 -10.02 -22.67
C GLU A 65 -16.79 -9.87 -22.66
N PRO A 66 -16.04 -10.96 -22.93
CA PRO A 66 -14.58 -10.95 -22.83
C PRO A 66 -13.87 -10.16 -23.94
N ASP A 67 -14.55 -9.91 -25.06
CA ASP A 67 -13.96 -9.19 -26.20
C ASP A 67 -14.36 -7.71 -26.21
N ALA A 68 -15.16 -7.26 -25.25
CA ALA A 68 -15.62 -5.88 -25.17
C ALA A 68 -14.68 -5.04 -24.27
N PRO A 69 -14.40 -3.77 -24.65
CA PRO A 69 -13.65 -2.83 -23.82
C PRO A 69 -14.42 -2.42 -22.57
N MET A 70 -13.68 -2.09 -21.52
CA MET A 70 -14.18 -1.28 -20.42
C MET A 70 -14.34 0.16 -20.90
N LEU A 71 -15.48 0.78 -20.63
CA LEU A 71 -15.79 2.17 -21.02
C LEU A 71 -15.73 3.06 -19.76
N ARG A 72 -14.88 4.08 -19.75
CA ARG A 72 -14.79 5.08 -18.67
C ARG A 72 -15.21 6.45 -19.19
N MET A 73 -16.14 7.08 -18.48
CA MET A 73 -16.70 8.38 -18.82
C MET A 73 -16.40 9.35 -17.68
N SER A 74 -15.83 10.52 -17.98
CA SER A 74 -15.60 11.57 -16.98
C SER A 74 -16.94 12.21 -16.61
N MET A 75 -17.19 12.43 -15.31
CA MET A 75 -18.43 13.09 -14.86
C MET A 75 -18.59 14.49 -15.44
N ARG A 76 -17.47 15.19 -15.70
CA ARG A 76 -17.47 16.52 -16.33
C ARG A 76 -17.90 16.50 -17.80
N ASP A 77 -17.80 15.35 -18.46
CA ASP A 77 -18.13 15.15 -19.86
C ASP A 77 -19.54 14.60 -20.08
N ILE A 78 -20.36 14.58 -19.02
CA ILE A 78 -21.78 14.18 -19.04
C ILE A 78 -22.66 15.43 -18.90
N PRO A 79 -22.91 16.19 -19.99
CA PRO A 79 -23.74 17.41 -19.94
C PRO A 79 -25.23 17.16 -19.68
N GLU A 80 -25.75 15.99 -20.08
CA GLU A 80 -27.16 15.66 -19.93
C GLU A 80 -27.32 14.24 -19.40
N LEU A 81 -28.17 14.10 -18.39
CA LEU A 81 -28.56 12.85 -17.75
C LEU A 81 -30.07 12.91 -17.48
N CYS A 82 -30.81 11.92 -17.98
CA CYS A 82 -32.24 11.82 -17.74
C CYS A 82 -32.71 10.38 -17.60
N GLU A 83 -33.86 10.19 -16.96
CA GLU A 83 -34.55 8.90 -16.98
C GLU A 83 -35.03 8.61 -18.42
N TRP A 84 -34.78 7.39 -18.87
CA TRP A 84 -35.20 6.92 -20.18
C TRP A 84 -36.25 5.83 -20.00
N THR A 85 -37.37 5.96 -20.71
CA THR A 85 -38.40 4.93 -20.77
C THR A 85 -38.40 4.34 -22.18
N ALA A 86 -38.15 3.04 -22.25
CA ALA A 86 -38.17 2.32 -23.53
C ALA A 86 -39.58 2.38 -24.14
N SER A 87 -39.68 2.74 -25.42
CA SER A 87 -40.91 2.57 -26.17
C SER A 87 -41.14 1.08 -26.49
N THR A 88 -42.40 0.65 -26.61
CA THR A 88 -42.79 -0.77 -26.82
C THR A 88 -42.18 -1.44 -28.05
N HIS A 89 -41.56 -0.68 -28.96
CA HIS A 89 -40.93 -1.16 -30.19
C HIS A 89 -39.39 -1.27 -30.13
N GLU A 90 -38.74 -0.78 -29.07
CA GLU A 90 -37.27 -0.68 -29.02
C GLU A 90 -36.58 -1.83 -28.27
N VAL A 91 -37.32 -2.73 -27.60
CA VAL A 91 -36.68 -3.77 -26.76
C VAL A 91 -37.23 -5.16 -27.01
N ILE A 92 -36.48 -5.95 -27.77
CA ILE A 92 -36.64 -7.41 -27.79
C ILE A 92 -35.93 -7.95 -26.54
N GLY A 93 -36.71 -8.30 -25.51
CA GLY A 93 -36.20 -9.06 -24.35
C GLY A 93 -36.21 -8.36 -22.98
N ALA A 94 -36.65 -7.10 -22.88
CA ALA A 94 -36.94 -6.48 -21.57
C ALA A 94 -38.45 -6.42 -21.32
N ALA A 95 -38.85 -6.66 -20.08
CA ALA A 95 -40.25 -6.51 -19.68
C ALA A 95 -40.72 -5.07 -19.94
N ALA A 96 -41.89 -4.91 -20.57
CA ALA A 96 -42.50 -3.61 -20.75
C ALA A 96 -42.58 -2.88 -19.38
N GLY A 97 -41.93 -1.70 -19.28
CA GLY A 97 -41.85 -0.93 -18.04
C GLY A 97 -40.52 -1.00 -17.26
N SER A 98 -39.50 -1.71 -17.73
CA SER A 98 -38.14 -1.59 -17.17
C SER A 98 -37.52 -0.24 -17.57
N GLY A 99 -37.70 0.78 -16.73
CA GLY A 99 -37.07 2.08 -16.92
C GLY A 99 -35.53 1.99 -16.90
N GLY A 100 -34.87 2.93 -17.58
CA GLY A 100 -33.43 3.08 -17.64
C GLY A 100 -33.03 4.55 -17.50
N PHE A 101 -31.82 4.88 -17.92
CA PHE A 101 -31.36 6.26 -18.02
C PHE A 101 -30.56 6.46 -19.31
N GLU A 102 -30.58 7.68 -19.83
CA GLU A 102 -29.74 8.11 -20.95
C GLU A 102 -28.74 9.13 -20.43
N ILE A 103 -27.47 8.93 -20.78
CA ILE A 103 -26.42 9.93 -20.62
C ILE A 103 -25.95 10.38 -21.99
N ARG A 104 -25.72 11.67 -22.13
CA ARG A 104 -25.04 12.22 -23.31
C ARG A 104 -23.59 12.47 -22.93
N VAL A 105 -22.65 11.91 -23.67
CA VAL A 105 -21.22 11.94 -23.34
C VAL A 105 -20.44 12.71 -24.42
N ARG A 106 -19.52 13.59 -24.02
CA ARG A 106 -18.65 14.34 -24.94
C ARG A 106 -17.33 13.63 -25.24
N SER A 107 -16.82 12.88 -24.28
CA SER A 107 -15.59 12.10 -24.41
C SER A 107 -15.65 10.86 -23.52
N LEU A 108 -15.01 9.79 -23.95
CA LEU A 108 -14.85 8.58 -23.14
C LEU A 108 -13.47 7.97 -23.36
N SER A 109 -13.05 7.13 -22.43
CA SER A 109 -11.82 6.37 -22.54
C SER A 109 -12.12 4.88 -22.49
N VAL A 110 -11.32 4.09 -23.21
CA VAL A 110 -11.49 2.64 -23.32
C VAL A 110 -10.23 1.90 -22.89
N ARG A 111 -10.43 0.65 -22.45
CA ARG A 111 -9.34 -0.27 -22.11
C ARG A 111 -9.72 -1.70 -22.47
N MET A 112 -8.81 -2.43 -23.12
CA MET A 112 -9.01 -3.82 -23.52
C MET A 112 -8.36 -4.80 -22.55
N GLU A 113 -7.27 -4.43 -21.89
CA GLU A 113 -6.62 -5.29 -20.88
C GLU A 113 -6.44 -4.57 -19.54
N ARG A 114 -6.45 -5.32 -18.44
CA ARG A 114 -6.49 -4.76 -17.07
C ARG A 114 -5.36 -3.75 -16.79
N PHE A 115 -4.17 -4.00 -17.34
CA PHE A 115 -2.97 -3.19 -17.12
C PHE A 115 -2.57 -2.36 -18.35
N GLU A 116 -3.45 -2.22 -19.34
CA GLU A 116 -3.25 -1.23 -20.40
C GLU A 116 -3.61 0.17 -19.91
N ALA A 117 -2.94 1.16 -20.49
CA ALA A 117 -3.34 2.56 -20.34
C ALA A 117 -4.71 2.82 -20.97
N LEU A 118 -5.49 3.71 -20.34
CA LEU A 118 -6.76 4.19 -20.88
C LEU A 118 -6.53 5.03 -22.14
N ARG A 119 -7.15 4.61 -23.25
CA ARG A 119 -7.11 5.33 -24.52
C ARG A 119 -8.36 6.18 -24.67
N SER A 120 -8.18 7.49 -24.81
CA SER A 120 -9.31 8.41 -25.00
C SER A 120 -9.82 8.36 -26.43
N ILE A 121 -11.14 8.24 -26.57
CA ILE A 121 -11.87 8.32 -27.83
C ILE A 121 -12.48 9.72 -27.91
N LYS A 122 -12.07 10.49 -28.93
CA LYS A 122 -12.69 11.77 -29.24
C LYS A 122 -13.92 11.51 -30.10
N LEU A 123 -15.08 11.88 -29.57
CA LEU A 123 -16.36 11.75 -30.27
C LEU A 123 -16.56 12.98 -31.18
N SER A 124 -17.07 12.78 -32.39
CA SER A 124 -17.34 13.86 -33.36
C SER A 124 -18.48 14.77 -32.91
N SER A 125 -19.41 14.21 -32.15
CA SER A 125 -20.52 14.91 -31.49
C SER A 125 -20.81 14.22 -30.17
N SER A 126 -21.67 14.83 -29.35
CA SER A 126 -22.08 14.20 -28.10
C SER A 126 -22.87 12.91 -28.37
N LEU A 127 -22.47 11.81 -27.72
CA LEU A 127 -23.00 10.46 -27.96
C LEU A 127 -24.02 10.10 -26.87
N PRO A 128 -25.30 9.84 -27.22
CA PRO A 128 -26.30 9.42 -26.25
C PRO A 128 -26.17 7.91 -25.96
N LEU A 129 -25.82 7.54 -24.74
CA LEU A 129 -25.72 6.15 -24.29
C LEU A 129 -26.88 5.81 -23.36
N ARG A 130 -27.59 4.73 -23.69
CA ARG A 130 -28.76 4.26 -22.94
C ARG A 130 -28.40 3.05 -22.09
N PHE A 131 -28.81 3.08 -20.83
CA PHE A 131 -28.56 2.01 -19.86
C PHE A 131 -29.87 1.57 -19.19
N SER A 132 -30.00 0.27 -18.94
CA SER A 132 -31.02 -0.30 -18.06
C SER A 132 -30.39 -0.89 -16.80
N LEU A 133 -31.05 -0.73 -15.64
CA LEU A 133 -30.57 -1.23 -14.35
C LEU A 133 -31.38 -2.45 -13.91
N ALA A 134 -30.74 -3.51 -13.40
CA ALA A 134 -31.42 -4.76 -13.06
C ALA A 134 -32.13 -4.74 -11.68
N HIS A 135 -31.50 -4.14 -10.67
CA HIS A 135 -31.95 -4.21 -9.27
C HIS A 135 -31.97 -2.85 -8.57
N THR A 136 -31.99 -1.76 -9.35
CA THR A 136 -31.91 -0.39 -8.82
C THR A 136 -32.93 0.48 -9.52
N ARG A 137 -33.66 1.28 -8.74
CA ARG A 137 -34.64 2.22 -9.30
C ARG A 137 -33.90 3.32 -10.06
N PRO A 138 -34.22 3.56 -11.34
CA PRO A 138 -33.56 4.60 -12.15
C PRO A 138 -33.57 5.97 -11.47
N ALA A 139 -34.69 6.39 -10.87
CA ALA A 139 -34.80 7.66 -10.17
C ALA A 139 -33.76 7.86 -9.06
N THR A 140 -33.53 6.85 -8.20
CA THR A 140 -32.53 6.91 -7.12
C THR A 140 -31.11 6.99 -7.69
N PHE A 141 -30.83 6.21 -8.73
CA PHE A 141 -29.54 6.20 -9.41
C PHE A 141 -29.25 7.55 -10.08
N VAL A 142 -30.21 8.08 -10.85
CA VAL A 142 -30.11 9.35 -11.55
C VAL A 142 -29.97 10.51 -10.57
N SER A 143 -30.65 10.48 -9.42
CA SER A 143 -30.49 11.48 -8.36
C SER A 143 -29.05 11.54 -7.84
N LEU A 144 -28.47 10.39 -7.47
CA LEU A 144 -27.08 10.33 -7.00
C LEU A 144 -26.10 10.82 -8.07
N LEU A 145 -26.27 10.32 -9.30
CA LEU A 145 -25.38 10.67 -10.41
C LEU A 145 -25.47 12.17 -10.77
N ASN A 146 -26.67 12.77 -10.72
CA ASN A 146 -26.84 14.22 -10.89
C ASN A 146 -26.09 15.01 -9.81
N SER A 147 -26.14 14.60 -8.53
CA SER A 147 -25.37 15.25 -7.47
C SER A 147 -23.86 15.19 -7.74
N ILE A 148 -23.36 14.05 -8.22
CA ILE A 148 -21.93 13.90 -8.56
C ILE A 148 -21.56 14.77 -9.78
N VAL A 149 -22.38 14.76 -10.84
CA VAL A 149 -22.19 15.60 -12.02
C VAL A 149 -22.18 17.07 -11.63
N GLU A 150 -23.10 17.52 -10.77
CA GLU A 150 -23.14 18.89 -10.27
C GLU A 150 -21.82 19.25 -9.55
N ILE A 151 -21.34 18.39 -8.65
CA ILE A 151 -20.04 18.58 -7.96
C ILE A 151 -18.91 18.70 -8.98
N SER A 152 -18.90 17.88 -10.03
CA SER A 152 -17.86 17.89 -11.06
C SER A 152 -17.76 19.21 -11.84
N THR A 153 -18.84 20.01 -11.88
CA THR A 153 -18.89 21.33 -12.53
C THR A 153 -18.45 22.49 -11.62
N ARG A 154 -18.29 22.26 -10.31
CA ARG A 154 -17.84 23.27 -9.33
C ARG A 154 -16.34 23.59 -9.50
N PRO A 155 -15.82 24.69 -8.93
CA PRO A 155 -14.38 24.97 -8.93
C PRO A 155 -13.58 23.84 -8.26
N HIS A 156 -12.40 23.50 -8.79
CA HIS A 156 -11.61 22.35 -8.34
C HIS A 156 -11.33 22.32 -6.84
N SER A 157 -11.11 23.50 -6.22
CA SER A 157 -10.88 23.65 -4.78
C SER A 157 -12.03 23.17 -3.89
N GLN A 158 -13.26 23.14 -4.40
CA GLN A 158 -14.45 22.71 -3.66
C GLN A 158 -14.86 21.27 -3.96
N GLN A 159 -14.42 20.72 -5.11
CA GLN A 159 -14.89 19.41 -5.58
C GLN A 159 -14.61 18.30 -4.58
N GLN A 160 -13.39 18.25 -4.04
CA GLN A 160 -12.97 17.18 -3.14
C GLN A 160 -13.79 17.20 -1.84
N ALA A 161 -13.97 18.37 -1.23
CA ALA A 161 -14.71 18.52 0.02
C ALA A 161 -16.19 18.14 -0.14
N LEU A 162 -16.84 18.59 -1.22
CA LEU A 162 -18.24 18.25 -1.51
C LEU A 162 -18.43 16.77 -1.83
N ALA A 163 -17.53 16.19 -2.63
CA ALA A 163 -17.55 14.77 -2.94
C ALA A 163 -17.38 13.92 -1.67
N GLN A 164 -16.49 14.31 -0.77
CA GLN A 164 -16.31 13.64 0.52
C GLN A 164 -17.56 13.71 1.39
N GLN A 165 -18.20 14.89 1.47
CA GLN A 165 -19.44 15.04 2.25
C GLN A 165 -20.58 14.15 1.71
N LEU A 166 -20.75 14.10 0.38
CA LEU A 166 -21.72 13.23 -0.26
C LEU A 166 -21.39 11.76 0.02
N TYR A 167 -20.12 11.38 -0.12
CA TYR A 167 -19.64 10.04 0.17
C TYR A 167 -19.91 9.62 1.61
N ASP A 168 -19.60 10.46 2.59
CA ASP A 168 -19.83 10.18 4.01
C ASP A 168 -21.31 10.02 4.33
N THR A 169 -22.18 10.78 3.65
CA THR A 169 -23.65 10.67 3.80
C THR A 169 -24.16 9.33 3.27
N GLU A 170 -23.69 8.90 2.10
CA GLU A 170 -24.02 7.60 1.51
C GLU A 170 -23.50 6.44 2.36
N GLN A 171 -22.26 6.51 2.86
CA GLN A 171 -21.66 5.46 3.70
C GLN A 171 -22.26 5.40 5.11
N SER A 172 -22.76 6.51 5.65
CA SER A 172 -23.47 6.53 6.93
C SER A 172 -24.84 5.85 6.83
N SER A 173 -25.48 5.98 5.66
CA SER A 173 -26.78 5.37 5.35
C SER A 173 -26.66 3.87 5.01
N ALA A 174 -25.47 3.39 4.66
CA ALA A 174 -25.22 1.97 4.43
C ALA A 174 -25.45 1.16 5.72
N ALA A 175 -26.23 0.08 5.57
CA ALA A 175 -26.65 -0.79 6.67
C ALA A 175 -25.45 -1.41 7.42
N GLY A 176 -25.69 -1.81 8.68
CA GLY A 176 -24.73 -2.58 9.47
C GLY A 176 -24.36 -3.92 8.83
N PHE A 177 -23.41 -4.65 9.45
CA PHE A 177 -22.97 -5.95 8.95
C PHE A 177 -24.16 -6.91 8.75
N ASP A 178 -24.29 -7.48 7.56
CA ASP A 178 -25.32 -8.47 7.26
C ASP A 178 -25.01 -9.79 7.99
N GLN A 179 -25.84 -10.14 8.97
CA GLN A 179 -25.66 -11.35 9.77
C GLN A 179 -25.74 -12.64 8.94
N THR A 180 -26.35 -12.61 7.76
CA THR A 180 -26.37 -13.77 6.85
C THR A 180 -25.01 -14.09 6.25
N ALA A 181 -24.05 -13.16 6.33
CA ALA A 181 -22.68 -13.34 5.87
C ALA A 181 -21.79 -14.09 6.89
N LEU A 182 -22.32 -14.42 8.08
CA LEU A 182 -21.61 -15.28 9.04
C LEU A 182 -21.46 -16.68 8.48
N ILE A 183 -20.25 -17.25 8.62
CA ILE A 183 -20.01 -18.64 8.21
C ILE A 183 -20.73 -19.61 9.14
N ASP A 184 -20.73 -19.31 10.44
CA ASP A 184 -21.50 -20.04 11.44
C ASP A 184 -22.43 -19.04 12.16
N PRO A 185 -23.75 -19.15 11.98
CA PRO A 185 -24.73 -18.29 12.64
C PRO A 185 -24.72 -18.39 14.17
N LEU A 186 -24.11 -19.43 14.75
CA LEU A 186 -23.98 -19.62 16.19
C LEU A 186 -22.75 -18.93 16.78
N GLU A 187 -21.88 -18.35 15.95
CA GLU A 187 -20.72 -17.60 16.42
C GLU A 187 -21.15 -16.38 17.24
N ALA A 188 -20.77 -16.37 18.52
CA ALA A 188 -20.98 -15.21 19.38
C ALA A 188 -20.17 -14.01 18.88
N GLN A 189 -20.87 -12.92 18.58
CA GLN A 189 -20.27 -11.65 18.21
C GLN A 189 -19.67 -10.99 19.44
N LEU A 190 -18.37 -10.68 19.39
CA LEU A 190 -17.67 -10.03 20.48
C LEU A 190 -17.61 -8.51 20.28
N LEU A 191 -17.40 -8.08 19.04
CA LEU A 191 -17.14 -6.68 18.72
C LEU A 191 -17.46 -6.38 17.26
N GLN A 192 -18.15 -5.27 17.02
CA GLN A 192 -18.35 -4.70 15.68
C GLN A 192 -17.89 -3.24 15.65
N LEU A 193 -17.04 -2.89 14.69
CA LEU A 193 -16.46 -1.55 14.54
C LEU A 193 -16.52 -1.07 13.10
N ARG A 194 -16.71 0.24 12.90
CA ARG A 194 -16.41 0.90 11.63
C ARG A 194 -14.91 1.21 11.61
N VAL A 195 -14.22 0.77 10.55
CA VAL A 195 -12.77 0.91 10.37
C VAL A 195 -12.47 1.32 8.94
N MET A 196 -11.22 1.70 8.68
CA MET A 196 -10.70 1.83 7.32
C MET A 196 -9.76 0.65 7.04
N ARG A 197 -9.99 -0.12 5.97
CA ARG A 197 -8.99 -1.06 5.48
C ARG A 197 -7.98 -0.32 4.63
N VAL A 198 -6.73 -0.38 5.03
CA VAL A 198 -5.62 0.24 4.31
C VAL A 198 -4.99 -0.82 3.41
N ARG A 199 -4.84 -0.46 2.14
CA ARG A 199 -4.18 -1.24 1.08
C ARG A 199 -3.22 -0.30 0.35
N PRO A 200 -2.25 -0.81 -0.43
CA PRO A 200 -1.40 0.05 -1.25
C PRO A 200 -2.24 1.02 -2.09
N MET A 201 -2.02 2.33 -1.91
CA MET A 201 -2.75 3.45 -2.54
C MET A 201 -4.26 3.57 -2.25
N LEU A 202 -4.86 2.71 -1.42
CA LEU A 202 -6.30 2.72 -1.17
C LEU A 202 -6.63 2.62 0.32
N SER A 203 -7.53 3.49 0.77
CA SER A 203 -8.14 3.43 2.09
C SER A 203 -9.64 3.29 1.95
N LEU A 204 -10.17 2.12 2.27
CA LEU A 204 -11.59 1.81 2.09
C LEU A 204 -12.33 1.76 3.42
N PRO A 205 -13.50 2.41 3.54
CA PRO A 205 -14.39 2.18 4.67
C PRO A 205 -14.84 0.72 4.73
N ALA A 206 -14.83 0.17 5.94
CA ALA A 206 -15.24 -1.19 6.18
C ALA A 206 -15.92 -1.35 7.55
N VAL A 207 -16.72 -2.40 7.68
CA VAL A 207 -17.24 -2.87 8.97
C VAL A 207 -16.47 -4.11 9.37
N LEU A 208 -15.77 -4.03 10.50
CA LEU A 208 -15.07 -5.13 11.12
C LEU A 208 -16.00 -5.82 12.12
N LEU A 209 -16.08 -7.14 12.07
CA LEU A 209 -16.79 -7.95 13.05
C LEU A 209 -15.84 -9.04 13.57
N LEU A 210 -15.63 -9.06 14.89
CA LEU A 210 -14.85 -10.07 15.59
C LEU A 210 -15.81 -11.03 16.31
N THR A 211 -15.64 -12.32 16.07
CA THR A 211 -16.32 -13.40 16.79
C THR A 211 -15.31 -14.19 17.64
N GLY A 212 -15.79 -15.18 18.38
CA GLY A 212 -14.92 -16.08 19.16
C GLY A 212 -13.93 -16.91 18.32
N SER A 213 -14.17 -17.06 17.02
CA SER A 213 -13.44 -17.96 16.12
C SER A 213 -12.92 -17.29 14.85
N ARG A 214 -13.47 -16.14 14.43
CA ARG A 214 -13.14 -15.49 13.15
C ARG A 214 -13.13 -13.97 13.24
N LEU A 215 -12.41 -13.38 12.30
CA LEU A 215 -12.48 -11.96 11.97
C LEU A 215 -13.15 -11.79 10.62
N TYR A 216 -14.21 -11.00 10.55
CA TYR A 216 -14.91 -10.64 9.33
C TYR A 216 -14.67 -9.17 9.03
N LEU A 217 -14.55 -8.86 7.75
CA LEU A 217 -14.44 -7.52 7.22
C LEU A 217 -15.41 -7.38 6.06
N TYR A 218 -16.28 -6.37 6.15
CA TYR A 218 -17.22 -6.02 5.11
C TYR A 218 -16.83 -4.68 4.49
N GLU A 219 -16.43 -4.70 3.22
CA GLU A 219 -16.12 -3.50 2.44
C GLU A 219 -17.26 -3.19 1.48
N THR A 220 -18.00 -2.11 1.75
CA THR A 220 -19.09 -1.64 0.87
C THR A 220 -18.58 -1.31 -0.54
N SER A 221 -17.32 -0.89 -0.64
CA SER A 221 -16.67 -0.50 -1.89
C SER A 221 -16.07 -1.67 -2.68
N CYS A 222 -16.01 -2.90 -2.14
CA CYS A 222 -15.34 -4.03 -2.80
C CYS A 222 -16.31 -4.82 -3.71
N ILE A 223 -16.01 -4.83 -5.01
CA ILE A 223 -16.84 -5.40 -6.08
C ILE A 223 -16.76 -6.93 -6.15
N GLU A 224 -15.61 -7.49 -5.82
CA GLU A 224 -15.30 -8.92 -6.04
C GLU A 224 -15.75 -9.77 -4.85
N CYS A 225 -15.35 -9.37 -3.64
CA CYS A 225 -15.62 -10.09 -2.39
C CYS A 225 -15.87 -9.07 -1.26
N PRO A 226 -17.10 -8.53 -1.12
CA PRO A 226 -17.38 -7.52 -0.12
C PRO A 226 -17.28 -8.07 1.30
N HIS A 227 -17.53 -9.37 1.50
CA HIS A 227 -17.33 -10.05 2.78
C HIS A 227 -16.07 -10.92 2.72
N ILE A 228 -15.08 -10.56 3.51
CA ILE A 228 -13.85 -11.34 3.66
C ILE A 228 -13.77 -11.75 5.12
N ASN A 229 -13.33 -12.98 5.39
CA ASN A 229 -13.10 -13.42 6.75
C ASN A 229 -11.86 -14.27 6.88
N TRP A 230 -11.27 -14.25 8.06
CA TRP A 230 -10.11 -15.03 8.44
C TRP A 230 -10.40 -15.79 9.73
N PRO A 231 -10.10 -17.10 9.78
CA PRO A 231 -10.19 -17.84 11.02
C PRO A 231 -9.08 -17.37 11.96
N LEU A 232 -9.42 -17.15 13.24
CA LEU A 232 -8.46 -16.63 14.22
C LEU A 232 -7.31 -17.62 14.46
N ASN A 233 -7.53 -18.93 14.33
CA ASN A 233 -6.47 -19.94 14.46
C ASN A 233 -5.38 -19.86 13.36
N ALA A 234 -5.61 -19.06 12.32
CA ALA A 234 -4.63 -18.76 11.29
C ALA A 234 -3.89 -17.44 11.54
N LEU A 235 -4.26 -16.66 12.56
CA LEU A 235 -3.58 -15.44 12.94
C LEU A 235 -2.19 -15.78 13.48
N LEU A 236 -1.18 -15.25 12.81
CA LEU A 236 0.24 -15.44 13.14
C LEU A 236 0.78 -14.29 13.98
N ARG A 237 0.37 -13.06 13.66
CA ARG A 237 0.94 -11.85 14.26
C ARG A 237 -0.07 -10.70 14.31
N VAL A 238 0.01 -9.91 15.37
CA VAL A 238 -0.71 -8.65 15.57
C VAL A 238 0.30 -7.56 15.87
N VAL A 239 0.28 -6.46 15.12
CA VAL A 239 1.22 -5.36 15.29
C VAL A 239 0.48 -4.02 15.32
N CYS A 240 0.73 -3.21 16.34
CA CYS A 240 0.26 -1.84 16.35
C CYS A 240 1.06 -1.01 15.33
N ARG A 241 0.36 -0.25 14.50
CA ARG A 241 0.95 0.60 13.47
C ARG A 241 0.47 2.05 13.61
N ARG A 242 1.24 2.95 13.01
CA ARG A 242 0.77 4.29 12.70
C ARG A 242 0.06 4.31 11.36
N TYR A 243 -0.96 5.16 11.24
CA TYR A 243 -1.57 5.51 9.96
C TYR A 243 -1.76 7.02 9.93
N LEU A 244 -1.24 7.67 8.88
CA LEU A 244 -1.17 9.13 8.77
C LEU A 244 -0.55 9.75 10.04
N LEU A 245 0.62 9.25 10.46
CA LEU A 245 1.31 9.68 11.69
C LEU A 245 0.54 9.49 13.02
N ARG A 246 -0.60 8.78 13.04
CA ARG A 246 -1.41 8.54 14.26
C ARG A 246 -1.35 7.09 14.69
N ASP A 247 -1.25 6.85 16.00
CA ASP A 247 -1.26 5.52 16.62
C ASP A 247 -2.66 4.88 16.65
N VAL A 248 -3.23 4.64 15.47
CA VAL A 248 -4.61 4.18 15.32
C VAL A 248 -4.76 2.92 14.48
N ALA A 249 -3.67 2.38 13.93
CA ALA A 249 -3.74 1.22 13.05
C ALA A 249 -3.27 -0.08 13.70
N ILE A 250 -3.74 -1.20 13.16
CA ILE A 250 -3.34 -2.56 13.50
C ILE A 250 -3.09 -3.32 12.21
N GLU A 251 -1.94 -3.99 12.16
CA GLU A 251 -1.60 -4.96 11.13
C GLU A 251 -1.79 -6.38 11.68
N LEU A 252 -2.56 -7.17 10.96
CA LEU A 252 -2.84 -8.57 11.26
C LEU A 252 -2.23 -9.44 10.17
N GLN A 253 -1.41 -10.41 10.55
CA GLN A 253 -0.80 -11.35 9.60
C GLN A 253 -1.40 -12.73 9.81
N PHE A 254 -1.96 -13.30 8.75
CA PHE A 254 -2.57 -14.61 8.74
C PHE A 254 -1.76 -15.58 7.88
N ARG A 255 -1.87 -16.87 8.17
CA ARG A 255 -1.33 -17.93 7.32
C ARG A 255 -1.93 -17.80 5.92
N ARG A 256 -1.08 -17.85 4.89
CA ARG A 256 -1.51 -17.66 3.49
C ARG A 256 -2.69 -18.56 3.14
N GLY A 257 -3.69 -17.98 2.46
CA GLY A 257 -4.85 -18.70 1.95
C GLY A 257 -5.87 -19.08 3.02
N SER A 258 -5.72 -18.62 4.27
CA SER A 258 -6.73 -18.84 5.30
C SER A 258 -7.96 -17.95 5.13
N GLY A 259 -7.83 -16.83 4.41
CA GLY A 259 -8.93 -15.93 4.10
C GLY A 259 -9.97 -16.58 3.18
N SER A 260 -11.25 -16.26 3.37
CA SER A 260 -12.36 -16.77 2.56
C SER A 260 -12.26 -16.44 1.07
N ASP A 261 -11.46 -15.43 0.73
CA ASP A 261 -11.22 -15.08 -0.66
C ASP A 261 -10.08 -15.91 -1.31
N GLY A 262 -9.49 -16.87 -0.59
CA GLY A 262 -8.44 -17.73 -1.13
C GLY A 262 -7.24 -16.97 -1.69
N GLY A 263 -6.97 -15.77 -1.18
CA GLY A 263 -5.93 -14.85 -1.68
C GLY A 263 -6.24 -14.16 -3.01
N ARG A 264 -7.51 -14.10 -3.44
CA ARG A 264 -7.92 -13.53 -4.74
C ARG A 264 -8.09 -12.01 -4.72
N SER A 265 -8.44 -11.39 -3.60
CA SER A 265 -8.53 -9.93 -3.45
C SER A 265 -7.13 -9.35 -3.54
N ASP A 266 -6.81 -8.69 -4.64
CA ASP A 266 -5.58 -7.95 -4.91
C ASP A 266 -4.38 -8.41 -4.07
N THR A 267 -3.76 -9.52 -4.52
CA THR A 267 -2.52 -10.07 -3.96
C THR A 267 -1.59 -8.94 -3.49
N SER A 268 -1.43 -8.83 -2.17
CA SER A 268 -0.53 -7.88 -1.52
C SER A 268 0.82 -7.91 -2.20
N ILE A 269 1.54 -6.79 -2.23
CA ILE A 269 2.88 -6.70 -2.85
C ILE A 269 3.78 -7.84 -2.34
N SER A 270 3.73 -8.12 -1.03
CA SER A 270 4.45 -9.23 -0.39
C SER A 270 4.12 -10.58 -1.01
N SER A 271 2.84 -10.89 -1.25
CA SER A 271 2.43 -12.18 -1.82
C SER A 271 2.85 -12.41 -3.28
N ARG A 272 3.15 -11.34 -4.03
CA ARG A 272 3.69 -11.38 -5.40
C ARG A 272 5.20 -11.55 -5.43
N LEU A 273 5.87 -11.03 -4.41
CA LEU A 273 7.32 -11.14 -4.25
C LEU A 273 7.72 -12.51 -3.69
N THR A 274 6.97 -13.02 -2.73
CA THR A 274 7.22 -14.32 -2.10
C THR A 274 5.93 -15.16 -2.05
N PRO A 275 5.90 -16.31 -2.76
CA PRO A 275 4.75 -17.22 -2.73
C PRO A 275 4.40 -17.75 -1.33
N GLU A 276 5.34 -17.71 -0.39
CA GLU A 276 5.14 -18.18 0.99
C GLU A 276 4.80 -17.06 1.98
N ALA A 277 4.75 -15.80 1.54
CA ALA A 277 4.42 -14.69 2.44
C ALA A 277 3.04 -14.86 3.09
N PRO A 278 2.92 -14.52 4.39
CA PRO A 278 1.63 -14.46 5.06
C PRO A 278 0.72 -13.41 4.43
N GLU A 279 -0.58 -13.56 4.65
CA GLU A 279 -1.57 -12.58 4.23
C GLU A 279 -1.63 -11.46 5.26
N THR A 280 -1.38 -10.23 4.83
CA THR A 280 -1.36 -9.05 5.71
C THR A 280 -2.62 -8.21 5.54
N VAL A 281 -3.27 -7.88 6.64
CA VAL A 281 -4.45 -7.01 6.70
C VAL A 281 -4.14 -5.82 7.60
N LEU A 282 -4.09 -4.62 7.03
CA LEU A 282 -3.90 -3.37 7.77
C LEU A 282 -5.26 -2.67 7.93
N ILE A 283 -5.63 -2.38 9.17
CA ILE A 283 -6.85 -1.66 9.52
C ILE A 283 -6.51 -0.41 10.33
N ALA A 284 -7.05 0.73 9.94
CA ALA A 284 -7.01 1.96 10.73
C ALA A 284 -8.33 2.13 11.47
N LEU A 285 -8.24 2.32 12.78
CA LEU A 285 -9.38 2.53 13.66
C LEU A 285 -9.61 4.03 13.89
N PRO A 286 -10.81 4.46 14.32
CA PRO A 286 -11.12 5.88 14.49
C PRO A 286 -10.20 6.59 15.50
N THR A 287 -9.86 5.91 16.61
CA THR A 287 -9.03 6.46 17.70
C THR A 287 -8.14 5.38 18.31
N ALA A 288 -7.10 5.82 19.03
CA ALA A 288 -6.21 4.93 19.78
C ALA A 288 -6.95 4.15 20.87
N SER A 289 -7.97 4.73 21.50
CA SER A 289 -8.80 4.04 22.49
C SER A 289 -9.63 2.91 21.87
N VAL A 290 -10.19 3.13 20.67
CA VAL A 290 -10.92 2.08 19.94
C VAL A 290 -9.96 0.97 19.50
N ARG A 291 -8.72 1.31 19.12
CA ARG A 291 -7.65 0.35 18.86
C ARG A 291 -7.38 -0.54 20.09
N SER A 292 -7.20 0.06 21.27
CA SER A 292 -6.99 -0.69 22.51
C SER A 292 -8.18 -1.61 22.84
N TYR A 293 -9.40 -1.11 22.68
CA TYR A 293 -10.62 -1.90 22.90
C TYR A 293 -10.71 -3.10 21.95
N PHE A 294 -10.32 -2.95 20.68
CA PHE A 294 -10.23 -4.08 19.75
C PHE A 294 -9.20 -5.13 20.20
N LEU A 295 -8.02 -4.70 20.67
CA LEU A 295 -6.98 -5.60 21.16
C LEU A 295 -7.45 -6.37 22.40
N GLU A 296 -8.14 -5.71 23.33
CA GLU A 296 -8.75 -6.35 24.51
C GLU A 296 -9.79 -7.40 24.10
N ALA A 297 -10.67 -7.08 23.15
CA ALA A 297 -11.65 -8.03 22.63
C ALA A 297 -10.97 -9.23 21.94
N LEU A 298 -9.90 -8.98 21.18
CA LEU A 298 -9.12 -10.04 20.54
C LEU A 298 -8.48 -10.96 21.58
N GLN A 299 -7.91 -10.42 22.65
CA GLN A 299 -7.30 -11.18 23.76
C GLN A 299 -8.32 -12.06 24.51
N GLN A 300 -9.61 -11.72 24.49
CA GLN A 300 -10.65 -12.55 25.13
C GLN A 300 -10.91 -13.87 24.39
N THR A 301 -10.56 -13.96 23.11
CA THR A 301 -10.71 -15.17 22.27
C THR A 301 -9.73 -16.27 22.67
N SER A 302 -10.04 -17.54 22.36
CA SER A 302 -9.17 -18.68 22.66
C SER A 302 -7.78 -18.53 22.03
N VAL A 303 -7.72 -17.96 20.82
CA VAL A 303 -6.46 -17.67 20.13
C VAL A 303 -5.78 -16.43 20.70
N GLY A 304 -6.53 -15.38 21.04
CA GLY A 304 -6.02 -14.17 21.67
C GLY A 304 -5.25 -14.41 22.97
N ARG A 305 -5.67 -15.40 23.75
CA ARG A 305 -4.99 -15.82 24.99
C ARG A 305 -3.68 -16.58 24.74
N SER A 306 -3.57 -17.24 23.58
CA SER A 306 -2.37 -17.98 23.16
C SER A 306 -1.44 -17.19 22.25
N LEU A 307 -1.92 -16.09 21.67
CA LEU A 307 -1.09 -15.17 20.90
C LEU A 307 0.01 -14.69 21.84
N PRO A 308 1.28 -14.80 21.46
CA PRO A 308 2.34 -14.19 22.24
C PRO A 308 2.00 -12.72 22.40
N SER A 309 2.09 -12.21 23.62
CA SER A 309 2.15 -10.77 23.87
C SER A 309 3.09 -10.18 22.81
N PRO A 310 2.75 -9.06 22.15
CA PRO A 310 3.68 -8.44 21.19
C PRO A 310 5.04 -8.38 21.89
N PRO A 311 6.09 -8.98 21.31
CA PRO A 311 7.35 -9.12 22.02
C PRO A 311 7.73 -7.74 22.53
N LYS A 312 8.01 -7.62 23.83
CA LYS A 312 8.67 -6.41 24.32
C LYS A 312 9.89 -6.26 23.44
N SER A 313 9.94 -5.21 22.63
CA SER A 313 10.96 -5.05 21.59
C SER A 313 12.32 -5.24 22.25
N ASN A 314 12.98 -6.37 21.96
CA ASN A 314 14.35 -6.54 22.44
C ASN A 314 15.29 -5.91 21.43
N LEU A 315 15.05 -4.62 21.15
CA LEU A 315 15.82 -3.79 20.23
C LEU A 315 17.30 -3.90 20.58
N ARG A 316 17.61 -3.85 21.88
CA ARG A 316 18.97 -4.00 22.39
C ARG A 316 19.56 -5.38 22.12
N GLU A 317 18.87 -6.48 22.45
CA GLU A 317 19.37 -7.83 22.16
C GLU A 317 19.54 -8.06 20.66
N THR A 318 18.58 -7.65 19.84
CA THR A 318 18.65 -7.82 18.38
C THR A 318 19.79 -7.01 17.80
N CYS A 319 20.00 -5.78 18.30
CA CYS A 319 21.16 -4.97 17.97
C CYS A 319 22.46 -5.69 18.33
N GLU A 320 22.60 -6.24 19.53
CA GLU A 320 23.80 -7.01 19.91
C GLU A 320 23.99 -8.26 19.02
N ARG A 321 22.92 -9.00 18.71
CA ARG A 321 22.99 -10.15 17.80
C ARG A 321 23.48 -9.74 16.40
N TRP A 322 22.99 -8.63 15.86
CA TRP A 322 23.47 -8.06 14.60
C TRP A 322 24.93 -7.61 14.70
N ARG A 323 25.31 -6.91 15.79
CA ARG A 323 26.69 -6.47 16.04
C ARG A 323 27.68 -7.64 16.06
N HIS A 324 27.26 -8.77 16.59
CA HIS A 324 28.02 -10.02 16.63
C HIS A 324 27.88 -10.90 15.38
N GLY A 325 27.16 -10.44 14.34
CA GLY A 325 27.00 -11.17 13.07
C GLY A 325 26.09 -12.40 13.12
N LEU A 326 25.25 -12.52 14.15
CA LEU A 326 24.24 -13.57 14.28
C LEU A 326 22.97 -13.27 13.48
N ILE A 327 22.81 -12.02 13.04
CA ILE A 327 21.75 -11.52 12.17
C ILE A 327 22.45 -10.76 11.05
N ASP A 328 22.01 -10.97 9.82
CA ASP A 328 22.57 -10.27 8.67
C ASP A 328 22.04 -8.83 8.56
N ASN A 329 22.63 -8.02 7.68
CA ASN A 329 22.28 -6.60 7.56
C ASN A 329 20.85 -6.43 7.04
N PHE A 330 20.43 -7.22 6.06
CA PHE A 330 19.08 -7.13 5.52
C PHE A 330 17.99 -7.43 6.56
N ASP A 331 18.11 -8.51 7.32
CA ASP A 331 17.13 -8.90 8.32
C ASP A 331 17.09 -7.88 9.46
N TYR A 332 18.25 -7.34 9.85
CA TYR A 332 18.31 -6.25 10.80
C TYR A 332 17.63 -4.98 10.28
N LEU A 333 17.83 -4.60 9.01
CA LEU A 333 17.14 -3.47 8.40
C LEU A 333 15.63 -3.70 8.29
N MET A 334 15.19 -4.91 7.95
CA MET A 334 13.78 -5.28 7.94
C MET A 334 13.16 -5.17 9.34
N TYR A 335 13.89 -5.60 10.38
CA TYR A 335 13.49 -5.45 11.77
C TYR A 335 13.34 -3.98 12.19
N LEU A 336 14.32 -3.14 11.89
CA LEU A 336 14.27 -1.72 12.21
C LEU A 336 13.11 -1.03 11.48
N ASN A 337 12.90 -1.33 10.20
CA ASN A 337 11.76 -0.83 9.46
C ASN A 337 10.43 -1.22 10.13
N ASP A 338 10.27 -2.50 10.47
CA ASP A 338 9.08 -3.02 11.14
C ASP A 338 8.84 -2.34 12.49
N LEU A 339 9.87 -2.20 13.34
CA LEU A 339 9.76 -1.47 14.61
C LEU A 339 9.45 0.02 14.42
N ALA A 340 9.97 0.63 13.36
CA ALA A 340 9.72 2.03 13.04
C ALA A 340 8.33 2.31 12.45
N GLY A 341 7.46 1.28 12.43
CA GLY A 341 6.08 1.35 11.97
C GLY A 341 5.92 1.19 10.45
N ARG A 342 6.97 0.80 9.72
CA ARG A 342 6.94 0.62 8.26
C ARG A 342 6.22 -0.67 7.89
N SER A 343 5.52 -0.65 6.76
CA SER A 343 4.78 -1.81 6.26
C SER A 343 4.70 -1.81 4.74
N MET A 344 4.74 -2.99 4.13
CA MET A 344 4.47 -3.12 2.69
C MET A 344 2.98 -2.93 2.33
N ALA A 345 2.09 -2.89 3.33
CA ALA A 345 0.66 -2.65 3.13
C ALA A 345 0.31 -1.16 2.96
N ASP A 346 1.19 -0.25 3.38
CA ASP A 346 1.03 1.21 3.26
C ASP A 346 2.24 1.80 2.54
N LEU A 347 2.05 2.28 1.31
CA LEU A 347 3.15 2.83 0.50
C LEU A 347 3.73 4.13 1.05
N ALA A 348 2.96 4.89 1.84
CA ALA A 348 3.48 6.11 2.48
C ALA A 348 4.45 5.80 3.63
N GLN A 349 4.44 4.55 4.10
CA GLN A 349 5.30 4.02 5.15
C GLN A 349 6.00 2.75 4.67
N TYR A 350 6.37 2.69 3.39
CA TYR A 350 7.06 1.53 2.84
C TYR A 350 8.46 1.37 3.49
N PRO A 351 8.95 0.13 3.69
CA PRO A 351 10.30 -0.11 4.20
C PRO A 351 11.37 0.57 3.33
N VAL A 352 12.39 1.13 3.98
CA VAL A 352 13.46 1.92 3.37
C VAL A 352 14.79 1.21 3.54
N PHE A 353 15.57 1.14 2.45
CA PHE A 353 16.90 0.56 2.39
C PHE A 353 17.88 1.56 1.76
N PRO A 354 19.17 1.54 2.13
CA PRO A 354 20.15 2.44 1.54
C PRO A 354 20.43 2.09 0.08
N TRP A 355 20.81 3.07 -0.73
CA TRP A 355 21.75 2.83 -1.83
C TRP A 355 23.09 2.35 -1.24
N VAL A 356 23.58 1.18 -1.65
CA VAL A 356 24.87 0.63 -1.20
C VAL A 356 25.94 0.75 -2.26
N ILE A 357 25.65 0.34 -3.49
CA ILE A 357 26.59 0.40 -4.62
C ILE A 357 26.50 1.78 -5.28
N SER A 358 27.65 2.41 -5.53
CA SER A 358 27.77 3.68 -6.25
C SER A 358 28.28 3.51 -7.68
N ASP A 359 28.95 2.39 -7.98
CA ASP A 359 29.44 2.05 -9.32
C ASP A 359 28.31 1.45 -10.19
N MET A 360 27.88 2.23 -11.18
CA MET A 360 26.84 1.85 -12.14
C MET A 360 27.39 1.68 -13.57
N THR A 361 28.69 1.82 -13.79
CA THR A 361 29.27 1.96 -15.14
C THR A 361 30.38 0.95 -15.44
N SER A 362 31.07 0.41 -14.44
CA SER A 362 32.13 -0.58 -14.68
C SER A 362 31.58 -1.89 -15.24
N ALA A 363 32.41 -2.57 -16.06
CA ALA A 363 32.11 -3.90 -16.59
C ALA A 363 32.13 -5.00 -15.52
N HIS A 364 32.88 -4.79 -14.44
CA HIS A 364 32.97 -5.70 -13.31
C HIS A 364 32.84 -4.92 -12.00
N LEU A 365 32.03 -5.44 -11.09
CA LEU A 365 31.84 -4.87 -9.77
C LEU A 365 32.85 -5.50 -8.80
N ASP A 366 33.74 -4.68 -8.25
CA ASP A 366 34.67 -5.08 -7.20
C ASP A 366 34.09 -4.75 -5.83
N LEU A 367 33.66 -5.78 -5.10
CA LEU A 367 33.08 -5.63 -3.76
C LEU A 367 34.13 -5.43 -2.66
N GLU A 368 35.42 -5.56 -2.97
CA GLU A 368 36.52 -5.28 -2.04
C GLU A 368 37.03 -3.83 -2.14
N ALA A 369 36.65 -3.12 -3.21
CA ALA A 369 37.01 -1.72 -3.41
C ALA A 369 36.02 -0.78 -2.72
N GLU A 370 36.51 0.04 -1.78
CA GLU A 370 35.68 1.06 -1.09
C GLU A 370 35.05 2.07 -2.08
N SER A 371 35.68 2.30 -3.24
CA SER A 371 35.16 3.18 -4.30
C SER A 371 33.87 2.68 -4.94
N SER A 372 33.56 1.38 -4.84
CA SER A 372 32.32 0.78 -5.36
C SER A 372 31.11 1.09 -4.50
N TYR A 373 31.30 1.61 -3.29
CA TYR A 373 30.26 1.84 -2.30
C TYR A 373 29.89 3.32 -2.21
N ARG A 374 28.64 3.57 -1.84
CA ARG A 374 28.16 4.89 -1.41
C ARG A 374 28.67 5.19 -0.01
N ASP A 375 29.00 6.45 0.24
CA ASP A 375 29.20 6.95 1.60
C ASP A 375 27.88 6.92 2.38
N LEU A 376 27.76 5.95 3.29
CA LEU A 376 26.59 5.72 4.17
C LEU A 376 26.53 6.69 5.35
N THR A 377 27.56 7.50 5.59
CA THR A 377 27.56 8.50 6.67
C THR A 377 26.73 9.74 6.34
N ARG A 378 26.31 9.87 5.08
CA ARG A 378 25.64 11.05 4.53
C ARG A 378 24.33 10.67 3.84
N PRO A 379 23.26 11.49 3.93
CA PRO A 379 22.05 11.25 3.16
C PRO A 379 22.30 11.41 1.65
N VAL A 380 21.45 10.81 0.81
CA VAL A 380 21.57 10.87 -0.67
C VAL A 380 21.64 12.32 -1.16
N GLY A 381 20.84 13.20 -0.55
CA GLY A 381 20.78 14.62 -0.89
C GLY A 381 22.12 15.34 -0.79
N SER A 382 22.99 14.95 0.14
CA SER A 382 24.25 15.64 0.45
C SER A 382 25.48 15.04 -0.23
N LEU A 383 25.36 13.88 -0.88
CA LEU A 383 26.46 13.22 -1.59
C LEU A 383 27.09 14.09 -2.69
N ASN A 384 26.30 14.89 -3.39
CA ASN A 384 26.78 15.82 -4.40
C ASN A 384 27.02 17.22 -3.76
N PRO A 385 28.28 17.66 -3.60
CA PRO A 385 28.58 18.90 -2.88
C PRO A 385 27.99 20.15 -3.55
N LYS A 386 27.93 20.18 -4.89
CA LYS A 386 27.36 21.31 -5.63
C LYS A 386 25.85 21.44 -5.38
N ARG A 387 25.16 20.30 -5.36
CA ARG A 387 23.72 20.27 -5.07
C ARG A 387 23.44 20.60 -3.61
N LEU A 388 24.26 20.10 -2.69
CA LEU A 388 24.14 20.41 -1.28
C LEU A 388 24.24 21.91 -1.00
N ALA A 389 25.18 22.61 -1.65
CA ALA A 389 25.31 24.06 -1.52
C ALA A 389 23.98 24.78 -1.86
N LEU A 390 23.28 24.36 -2.93
CA LEU A 390 21.98 24.91 -3.30
C LEU A 390 20.89 24.64 -2.24
N PHE A 391 20.91 23.45 -1.61
CA PHE A 391 19.99 23.15 -0.52
C PHE A 391 20.28 24.01 0.71
N ARG A 392 21.55 24.24 1.02
CA ARG A 392 21.99 25.10 2.14
C ARG A 392 21.66 26.57 1.91
N ASP A 393 21.90 27.10 0.71
CA ASP A 393 21.52 28.46 0.36
C ASP A 393 20.01 28.69 0.55
N ARG A 394 19.18 27.72 0.10
CA ARG A 394 17.74 27.76 0.32
C ARG A 394 17.40 27.67 1.81
N TYR A 395 18.02 26.75 2.54
CA TYR A 395 17.82 26.56 3.99
C TYR A 395 18.10 27.84 4.78
N ASP A 396 19.19 28.54 4.47
CA ASP A 396 19.59 29.78 5.14
C ASP A 396 18.64 30.95 4.84
N SER A 397 18.01 30.93 3.66
CA SER A 397 16.98 31.91 3.27
C SER A 397 15.61 31.67 3.91
N MET A 398 15.37 30.52 4.54
CA MET A 398 14.10 30.18 5.18
C MET A 398 13.99 30.78 6.59
N GLU A 399 12.74 31.09 6.97
CA GLU A 399 12.41 31.56 8.32
C GLU A 399 12.81 30.53 9.39
N PRO A 400 13.41 30.98 10.50
CA PRO A 400 13.75 30.10 11.63
C PRO A 400 12.54 29.26 12.09
N GLY A 401 12.76 27.97 12.31
CA GLY A 401 11.70 27.03 12.72
C GLY A 401 10.92 26.37 11.57
N THR A 402 11.05 26.86 10.34
CA THR A 402 10.48 26.24 9.13
C THR A 402 11.53 25.63 8.21
N ARG A 403 12.80 25.66 8.64
CA ARG A 403 13.93 25.32 7.79
C ARG A 403 14.03 23.81 7.54
N PHE A 404 14.25 23.45 6.28
CA PHE A 404 14.54 22.09 5.86
C PHE A 404 15.44 22.08 4.62
N LEU A 405 16.19 21.01 4.43
CA LEU A 405 17.04 20.81 3.26
C LEU A 405 16.29 20.13 2.13
N TYR A 406 15.37 19.22 2.42
CA TYR A 406 14.69 18.42 1.41
C TYR A 406 13.16 18.58 1.46
N GLY A 407 12.58 19.10 0.38
CA GLY A 407 11.13 19.23 0.23
C GLY A 407 10.44 17.93 -0.25
N THR A 408 11.24 16.98 -0.75
CA THR A 408 10.81 15.63 -1.12
C THR A 408 11.39 14.64 -0.13
N HIS A 409 10.61 13.66 0.30
CA HIS A 409 11.06 12.63 1.23
C HIS A 409 11.79 11.49 0.50
N TYR A 410 12.72 10.79 1.14
CA TYR A 410 13.47 9.67 0.52
C TYR A 410 12.63 8.41 0.26
N SER A 411 11.45 8.31 0.89
CA SER A 411 10.50 7.21 0.74
C SER A 411 9.10 7.78 0.60
N ALA A 412 8.52 7.65 -0.58
CA ALA A 412 7.19 8.15 -0.91
C ALA A 412 6.45 7.13 -1.79
N PRO A 413 5.11 7.10 -1.76
CA PRO A 413 4.32 6.17 -2.57
C PRO A 413 4.68 6.21 -4.06
N GLY A 414 4.91 7.40 -4.61
CA GLY A 414 5.32 7.58 -6.00
C GLY A 414 6.65 6.89 -6.33
N PHE A 415 7.62 6.90 -5.42
CA PHE A 415 8.90 6.20 -5.61
C PHE A 415 8.75 4.69 -5.52
N VAL A 416 7.89 4.19 -4.64
CA VAL A 416 7.61 2.76 -4.55
C VAL A 416 6.88 2.28 -5.82
N ALA A 417 5.90 3.04 -6.31
CA ALA A 417 5.21 2.76 -7.57
C ALA A 417 6.17 2.80 -8.76
N TYR A 418 7.05 3.80 -8.82
CA TYR A 418 8.11 3.93 -9.81
C TYR A 418 9.00 2.68 -9.88
N PHE A 419 9.50 2.21 -8.74
CA PHE A 419 10.32 0.99 -8.72
C PHE A 419 9.52 -0.26 -9.05
N LEU A 420 8.29 -0.39 -8.55
CA LEU A 420 7.47 -1.60 -8.68
C LEU A 420 6.60 -1.64 -9.95
N LEU A 421 6.75 -0.69 -10.88
CA LEU A 421 5.94 -0.58 -12.09
C LEU A 421 5.73 -1.93 -12.82
N ARG A 422 6.78 -2.72 -13.02
CA ARG A 422 6.65 -4.01 -13.76
C ARG A 422 5.97 -5.09 -12.93
N LEU A 423 6.07 -5.03 -11.59
CA LEU A 423 5.49 -6.00 -10.68
C LEU A 423 4.02 -5.70 -10.34
N ALA A 424 3.70 -4.43 -10.12
CA ALA A 424 2.41 -3.91 -9.68
C ALA A 424 2.02 -2.64 -10.50
N PRO A 425 1.79 -2.79 -11.83
CA PRO A 425 1.52 -1.66 -12.73
C PRO A 425 0.28 -0.85 -12.36
N GLU A 426 -0.68 -1.46 -11.66
CA GLU A 426 -1.87 -0.78 -11.18
C GLU A 426 -1.58 0.38 -10.22
N LEU A 427 -0.43 0.38 -9.53
CA LEU A 427 -0.03 1.48 -8.66
C LEU A 427 0.26 2.74 -9.48
N THR A 428 1.04 2.60 -10.56
CA THR A 428 1.36 3.69 -11.47
C THR A 428 0.13 4.15 -12.24
N LEU A 429 -0.69 3.21 -12.73
CA LEU A 429 -1.95 3.55 -13.38
C LEU A 429 -2.87 4.35 -12.44
N HIS A 430 -2.98 3.96 -11.17
CA HIS A 430 -3.78 4.72 -10.21
C HIS A 430 -3.25 6.15 -10.02
N LEU A 431 -1.93 6.29 -9.85
CA LEU A 431 -1.27 7.57 -9.62
C LEU A 431 -1.40 8.53 -10.80
N HIS A 432 -1.32 8.03 -12.04
CA HIS A 432 -1.31 8.83 -13.27
C HIS A 432 -2.64 8.77 -14.05
N GLY A 433 -3.74 8.52 -13.34
CA GLY A 433 -5.10 8.61 -13.89
C GLY A 433 -5.43 7.62 -15.01
N GLY A 434 -4.98 6.40 -14.82
CA GLY A 434 -5.17 5.25 -15.69
C GLY A 434 -4.24 5.23 -16.90
N ARG A 435 -3.13 5.97 -16.87
CA ARG A 435 -2.06 5.94 -17.87
C ARG A 435 -0.71 5.67 -17.20
N TYR A 436 0.29 5.32 -17.99
CA TYR A 436 1.68 5.34 -17.53
C TYR A 436 2.23 6.77 -17.63
N ASP A 437 3.34 7.04 -16.96
CA ASP A 437 4.04 8.33 -17.08
C ASP A 437 4.70 8.45 -18.47
N GLU A 438 5.27 9.62 -18.74
CA GLU A 438 6.14 9.83 -19.89
C GLU A 438 7.32 8.86 -19.83
N ALA A 439 7.63 8.20 -20.95
CA ALA A 439 8.62 7.13 -21.04
C ALA A 439 10.00 7.51 -20.46
N ASP A 440 10.42 8.77 -20.60
CA ASP A 440 11.69 9.28 -20.06
C ASP A 440 11.70 9.53 -18.55
N ARG A 441 10.52 9.55 -17.91
CA ARG A 441 10.38 9.68 -16.44
C ARG A 441 10.16 8.35 -15.74
N GLU A 442 9.87 7.29 -16.49
CA GLU A 442 9.67 5.95 -15.94
C GLU A 442 10.99 5.33 -15.46
N PHE A 443 10.89 4.25 -14.67
CA PHE A 443 12.08 3.54 -14.19
C PHE A 443 12.72 2.74 -15.32
N THR A 444 13.57 3.36 -16.13
CA THR A 444 14.19 2.78 -17.32
C THR A 444 15.53 2.10 -17.02
N SER A 445 16.35 2.69 -16.15
CA SER A 445 17.71 2.25 -15.86
C SER A 445 18.07 2.49 -14.39
N VAL A 446 18.78 1.53 -13.79
CA VAL A 446 19.34 1.69 -12.43
C VAL A 446 20.38 2.83 -12.40
N SER A 447 21.18 2.96 -13.45
CA SER A 447 22.22 3.98 -13.55
C SER A 447 21.62 5.38 -13.69
N GLU A 448 20.55 5.54 -14.45
CA GLU A 448 19.81 6.80 -14.57
C GLU A 448 19.11 7.14 -13.24
N ALA A 449 18.50 6.15 -12.57
CA ALA A 449 17.87 6.35 -11.27
C ALA A 449 18.86 6.79 -10.19
N TRP A 450 20.05 6.20 -10.14
CA TRP A 450 21.15 6.63 -9.27
C TRP A 450 21.61 8.06 -9.61
N SER A 451 21.86 8.33 -10.89
CA SER A 451 22.30 9.66 -11.35
C SER A 451 21.27 10.75 -11.03
N SER A 452 19.99 10.47 -11.21
CA SER A 452 18.88 11.37 -10.85
C SER A 452 18.87 11.64 -9.34
N ALA A 453 19.01 10.60 -8.51
CA ALA A 453 19.07 10.72 -7.06
C ALA A 453 20.24 11.60 -6.57
N LEU A 454 21.31 11.75 -7.37
CA LEU A 454 22.47 12.58 -7.05
C LEU A 454 22.45 14.00 -7.65
N SER A 455 21.65 14.24 -8.68
CA SER A 455 21.72 15.48 -9.48
C SER A 455 20.43 16.30 -9.45
N SER A 456 19.26 15.67 -9.40
CA SER A 456 17.98 16.38 -9.37
C SER A 456 17.72 17.00 -7.99
N SER A 457 17.16 18.22 -7.97
CA SER A 457 16.82 18.94 -6.73
C SER A 457 15.55 18.42 -6.05
N THR A 458 14.77 17.60 -6.76
CA THR A 458 13.50 17.00 -6.31
C THR A 458 13.58 15.48 -6.17
N ASP A 459 14.79 14.90 -6.25
CA ASP A 459 15.01 13.47 -6.13
C ASP A 459 16.13 13.19 -5.12
N VAL A 460 15.71 12.68 -3.96
CA VAL A 460 16.57 12.23 -2.87
C VAL A 460 16.18 10.82 -2.43
N LYS A 461 15.59 10.03 -3.34
CA LYS A 461 15.03 8.72 -3.02
C LYS A 461 16.11 7.73 -2.56
N GLU A 462 15.81 7.02 -1.48
CA GLU A 462 16.52 5.81 -1.07
C GLU A 462 15.85 4.57 -1.72
N LEU A 463 16.41 3.39 -1.50
CA LEU A 463 15.94 2.15 -2.11
C LEU A 463 14.85 1.45 -1.28
N ILE A 464 14.26 0.42 -1.89
CA ILE A 464 13.30 -0.50 -1.29
C ILE A 464 13.95 -1.89 -1.08
N PRO A 465 13.43 -2.75 -0.18
CA PRO A 465 14.04 -4.05 0.12
C PRO A 465 14.19 -4.98 -1.09
N GLN A 466 13.38 -4.79 -2.13
CA GLN A 466 13.37 -5.64 -3.33
C GLN A 466 14.71 -5.61 -4.09
N PHE A 467 15.50 -4.54 -3.95
CA PHE A 467 16.86 -4.48 -4.49
C PHE A 467 17.86 -5.43 -3.81
N TYR A 468 17.50 -6.01 -2.66
CA TYR A 468 18.37 -6.83 -1.81
C TYR A 468 17.78 -8.22 -1.49
N HIS A 469 16.68 -8.58 -2.14
CA HIS A 469 15.99 -9.83 -1.91
C HIS A 469 15.91 -10.61 -3.23
N PRO A 470 16.83 -11.55 -3.51
CA PRO A 470 16.92 -12.24 -4.81
C PRO A 470 15.60 -12.82 -5.36
N PRO A 471 14.71 -13.42 -4.54
CA PRO A 471 13.40 -13.88 -5.03
C PRO A 471 12.51 -12.76 -5.59
N SER A 472 12.79 -11.50 -5.27
CA SER A 472 12.05 -10.32 -5.74
C SER A 472 12.44 -9.88 -7.15
N ALA A 473 13.51 -10.40 -7.78
CA ALA A 473 14.12 -9.85 -9.01
C ALA A 473 13.16 -9.61 -10.19
N ALA A 474 12.01 -10.28 -10.20
CA ALA A 474 10.94 -10.08 -11.18
C ALA A 474 10.43 -8.63 -11.28
N PHE A 475 10.66 -7.76 -10.28
CA PHE A 475 10.26 -6.35 -10.35
C PHE A 475 11.02 -5.52 -11.41
N LEU A 476 12.16 -6.04 -11.90
CA LEU A 476 12.98 -5.41 -12.94
C LEU A 476 12.62 -5.87 -14.35
N ILE A 477 11.76 -6.88 -14.47
CA ILE A 477 11.46 -7.56 -15.74
C ILE A 477 10.02 -7.27 -16.15
N ASN A 478 9.82 -6.77 -17.37
CA ASN A 478 8.53 -6.56 -18.00
C ASN A 478 7.93 -7.89 -18.53
N SER A 479 7.75 -8.85 -17.63
CA SER A 479 7.23 -10.19 -17.94
C SER A 479 5.79 -10.18 -18.51
N ARG A 480 5.07 -9.08 -18.34
CA ARG A 480 3.69 -8.91 -18.82
C ARG A 480 3.60 -8.23 -20.20
N GLY A 481 4.72 -7.80 -20.77
CA GLY A 481 4.72 -7.06 -22.03
C GLY A 481 3.93 -5.74 -21.95
N LEU A 482 4.05 -5.03 -20.82
CA LEU A 482 3.41 -3.72 -20.63
C LEU A 482 3.92 -2.75 -21.69
N ASP A 483 3.02 -2.00 -22.31
CA ASP A 483 3.35 -0.88 -23.19
C ASP A 483 3.68 0.35 -22.33
N LEU A 484 4.98 0.57 -22.11
CA LEU A 484 5.52 1.68 -21.30
C LEU A 484 5.97 2.86 -22.19
N GLY A 485 5.62 2.85 -23.47
CA GLY A 485 5.97 3.89 -24.43
C GLY A 485 7.41 3.83 -24.95
N VAL A 486 7.78 4.90 -25.64
CA VAL A 486 9.07 5.08 -26.31
C VAL A 486 9.66 6.42 -25.88
N ARG A 487 10.93 6.39 -25.49
CA ARG A 487 11.69 7.58 -25.08
C ARG A 487 11.91 8.55 -26.24
N GLN A 488 12.28 9.78 -25.92
CA GLN A 488 12.63 10.80 -26.92
C GLN A 488 13.77 10.37 -27.85
N ASP A 489 14.68 9.52 -27.38
CA ASP A 489 15.78 8.96 -28.18
C ASP A 489 15.36 7.80 -29.10
N GLY A 490 14.08 7.42 -29.09
CA GLY A 490 13.51 6.32 -29.87
C GLY A 490 13.61 4.94 -29.21
N THR A 491 14.17 4.85 -28.01
CA THR A 491 14.31 3.58 -27.29
C THR A 491 12.98 3.18 -26.64
N PRO A 492 12.43 1.98 -26.92
CA PRO A 492 11.24 1.50 -26.25
C PRO A 492 11.54 1.17 -24.79
N VAL A 493 10.59 1.43 -23.89
CA VAL A 493 10.73 1.10 -22.47
C VAL A 493 10.22 -0.31 -22.21
N GLY A 494 11.09 -1.17 -21.67
CA GLY A 494 10.79 -2.57 -21.36
C GLY A 494 11.35 -3.01 -20.01
N ASP A 495 12.17 -4.05 -20.03
CA ASP A 495 12.98 -4.46 -18.88
C ASP A 495 13.89 -3.32 -18.42
N VAL A 496 14.17 -3.26 -17.13
CA VAL A 496 15.06 -2.23 -16.57
C VAL A 496 16.48 -2.49 -17.05
N ILE A 497 17.13 -1.45 -17.57
CA ILE A 497 18.53 -1.49 -17.98
C ILE A 497 19.41 -1.56 -16.72
N LEU A 498 20.11 -2.67 -16.59
CA LEU A 498 20.99 -2.95 -15.46
C LEU A 498 22.42 -2.43 -15.72
N PRO A 499 23.22 -2.20 -14.66
CA PRO A 499 24.62 -1.87 -14.81
C PRO A 499 25.39 -2.97 -15.57
N PRO A 500 26.49 -2.64 -16.29
CA PRO A 500 27.21 -3.62 -17.13
C PRO A 500 27.77 -4.83 -16.38
N TRP A 501 28.01 -4.69 -15.08
CA TRP A 501 28.49 -5.77 -14.22
C TRP A 501 27.42 -6.80 -13.85
N ALA A 502 26.14 -6.56 -14.14
CA ALA A 502 25.06 -7.50 -13.89
C ALA A 502 24.69 -8.26 -15.17
N LEU A 503 24.63 -9.59 -15.08
CA LEU A 503 24.26 -10.45 -16.21
C LEU A 503 22.76 -10.40 -16.49
N ASP A 504 21.96 -10.41 -15.43
CA ASP A 504 20.50 -10.35 -15.45
C ASP A 504 19.96 -9.78 -14.14
N ALA A 505 18.63 -9.67 -14.02
CA ALA A 505 17.97 -9.11 -12.84
C ALA A 505 18.25 -9.91 -11.55
N HIS A 506 18.39 -11.24 -11.64
CA HIS A 506 18.65 -12.07 -10.47
C HIS A 506 20.10 -11.90 -10.00
N ASP A 507 21.06 -11.90 -10.93
CA ASP A 507 22.46 -11.62 -10.66
C ASP A 507 22.65 -10.19 -10.10
N PHE A 508 21.95 -9.19 -10.65
CA PHE A 508 21.94 -7.83 -10.11
C PHE A 508 21.50 -7.79 -8.64
N VAL A 509 20.33 -8.34 -8.31
CA VAL A 509 19.81 -8.33 -6.93
C VAL A 509 20.70 -9.17 -6.00
N SER A 510 21.27 -10.27 -6.49
CA SER A 510 22.21 -11.11 -5.72
C SER A 510 23.50 -10.34 -5.38
N LYS A 511 24.06 -9.59 -6.33
CA LYS A 511 25.22 -8.73 -6.12
C LYS A 511 24.90 -7.56 -5.22
N CYS A 512 23.72 -6.95 -5.33
CA CYS A 512 23.26 -5.95 -4.38
C CYS A 512 23.15 -6.52 -2.96
N ARG A 513 22.59 -7.72 -2.79
CA ARG A 513 22.56 -8.40 -1.48
C ARG A 513 23.97 -8.70 -0.97
N ALA A 514 24.87 -9.21 -1.82
CA ALA A 514 26.27 -9.44 -1.45
C ALA A 514 26.98 -8.14 -1.01
N ALA A 515 26.75 -7.03 -1.71
CA ALA A 515 27.28 -5.72 -1.34
C ALA A 515 26.72 -5.24 0.01
N LEU A 516 25.41 -5.40 0.25
CA LEU A 516 24.78 -5.05 1.53
C LEU A 516 25.38 -5.88 2.69
N GLU A 517 25.68 -7.15 2.47
CA GLU A 517 26.27 -8.05 3.47
C GLU A 517 27.81 -7.99 3.55
N SER A 518 28.46 -7.18 2.71
CA SER A 518 29.92 -7.01 2.72
C SER A 518 30.43 -6.44 4.04
N GLU A 519 31.71 -6.67 4.33
CA GLU A 519 32.39 -6.06 5.49
C GLU A 519 32.45 -4.53 5.35
N ILE A 520 32.62 -4.01 4.13
CA ILE A 520 32.66 -2.56 3.85
C ILE A 520 31.32 -1.92 4.23
N CYS A 521 30.20 -2.46 3.73
CA CYS A 521 28.88 -1.95 4.09
C CYS A 521 28.61 -2.10 5.59
N SER A 522 28.92 -3.27 6.16
CA SER A 522 28.73 -3.58 7.58
C SER A 522 29.41 -2.58 8.53
N ARG A 523 30.64 -2.14 8.20
CA ARG A 523 31.37 -1.13 8.99
C ARG A 523 30.69 0.23 9.03
N HIS A 524 29.94 0.60 7.98
CA HIS A 524 29.35 1.93 7.84
C HIS A 524 27.83 1.97 8.01
N LEU A 525 27.16 0.81 8.04
CA LEU A 525 25.69 0.73 8.07
C LEU A 525 25.08 1.40 9.32
N SER A 526 25.76 1.34 10.46
CA SER A 526 25.29 2.03 11.68
C SER A 526 25.12 3.54 11.48
N SER A 527 25.98 4.16 10.67
CA SER A 527 25.89 5.60 10.37
C SER A 527 24.68 5.94 9.52
N TRP A 528 24.29 5.06 8.60
CA TRP A 528 23.05 5.23 7.83
C TRP A 528 21.82 5.00 8.71
N ILE A 529 21.88 4.02 9.61
CA ILE A 529 20.82 3.79 10.61
C ILE A 529 20.61 5.04 11.47
N ASP A 530 21.69 5.73 11.87
CA ASP A 530 21.59 7.01 12.59
C ASP A 530 20.82 8.09 11.83
N LEU A 531 20.97 8.16 10.51
CA LEU A 531 20.25 9.13 9.66
C LEU A 531 18.75 8.81 9.58
N ILE A 532 18.39 7.53 9.48
CA ILE A 532 17.01 7.12 9.16
C ILE A 532 16.19 6.81 10.41
N PHE A 533 16.79 6.13 11.41
CA PHE A 533 16.10 5.64 12.61
C PHE A 533 16.73 6.13 13.91
N GLY A 534 17.91 6.75 13.87
CA GLY A 534 18.70 7.04 15.06
C GLY A 534 18.90 8.52 15.36
N SER A 535 20.02 8.81 15.99
CA SER A 535 20.33 10.10 16.61
C SER A 535 20.38 11.30 15.64
N LYS A 536 20.62 11.04 14.34
CA LYS A 536 20.75 12.07 13.28
C LYS A 536 19.48 12.25 12.44
N GLN A 537 18.34 11.70 12.88
CA GLN A 537 17.06 11.85 12.19
C GLN A 537 16.45 13.25 12.39
N ARG A 538 16.65 13.85 13.58
CA ARG A 538 16.04 15.13 13.99
C ARG A 538 16.99 15.99 14.82
N GLY A 539 16.61 17.24 15.05
CA GLY A 539 17.35 18.18 15.89
C GLY A 539 18.68 18.65 15.30
N MET A 540 19.58 19.16 16.16
CA MET A 540 20.86 19.72 15.72
C MET A 540 21.76 18.68 15.04
N ALA A 541 21.74 17.42 15.51
CA ALA A 541 22.52 16.35 14.89
C ALA A 541 22.07 16.07 13.44
N ALA A 542 20.78 16.22 13.14
CA ALA A 542 20.27 16.12 11.77
C ALA A 542 20.67 17.33 10.92
N ASP A 543 20.67 18.54 11.50
CA ASP A 543 21.17 19.72 10.80
C ASP A 543 22.66 19.55 10.44
N GLU A 544 23.50 19.19 11.41
CA GLU A 544 24.94 18.96 11.19
C GLU A 544 25.21 17.85 10.15
N ALA A 545 24.34 16.85 10.06
CA ALA A 545 24.43 15.74 9.11
C ALA A 545 23.79 16.01 7.73
N ASP A 546 23.30 17.24 7.48
CA ASP A 546 22.55 17.62 6.28
C ASP A 546 21.28 16.76 6.06
N ASN A 547 20.55 16.40 7.13
CA ASN A 547 19.49 15.38 7.10
C ASN A 547 18.09 15.90 7.49
N LEU A 548 17.80 17.18 7.22
CA LEU A 548 16.52 17.80 7.57
C LEU A 548 15.51 17.74 6.42
N PHE A 549 14.39 17.06 6.65
CA PHE A 549 13.25 17.00 5.74
C PHE A 549 12.17 18.02 6.12
N CYS A 550 11.18 18.18 5.24
CA CYS A 550 10.03 19.04 5.48
C CYS A 550 9.37 18.70 6.84
N PRO A 551 9.13 19.68 7.75
CA PRO A 551 8.65 19.43 9.12
C PRO A 551 7.39 18.56 9.19
N GLN A 552 6.50 18.69 8.22
CA GLN A 552 5.24 17.97 8.15
C GLN A 552 5.41 16.44 7.90
N THR A 553 6.61 15.99 7.50
CA THR A 553 6.92 14.55 7.32
C THR A 553 7.22 13.85 8.65
N TYR A 554 7.53 14.61 9.70
CA TYR A 554 7.78 14.10 11.05
C TYR A 554 6.49 13.97 11.85
N GLU A 555 6.57 13.36 13.03
CA GLU A 555 5.44 13.23 13.96
C GLU A 555 4.75 14.58 14.21
N ALA A 556 3.42 14.57 14.12
CA ALA A 556 2.59 15.76 14.29
C ALA A 556 1.63 15.59 15.46
N ASP A 557 1.45 16.66 16.25
CA ASP A 557 0.40 16.70 17.26
C ASP A 557 -0.93 17.12 16.65
N TYR A 558 -1.74 16.13 16.32
CA TYR A 558 -3.07 16.32 15.73
C TYR A 558 -4.05 17.08 16.63
N ASN A 559 -3.81 17.21 17.93
CA ASN A 559 -4.74 17.86 18.86
C ASN A 559 -4.77 19.39 18.68
N HIS A 560 -3.69 19.95 18.14
CA HIS A 560 -3.55 21.40 17.93
C HIS A 560 -3.92 21.86 16.51
N LEU A 561 -4.27 20.92 15.63
CA LEU A 561 -4.63 21.23 14.24
C LEU A 561 -6.14 21.45 14.10
N SER A 562 -6.52 22.49 13.37
CA SER A 562 -7.88 22.65 12.86
C SER A 562 -8.24 21.52 11.87
N THR A 563 -9.53 21.39 11.55
CA THR A 563 -10.01 20.36 10.61
C THR A 563 -9.34 20.46 9.24
N ASP A 564 -9.13 21.67 8.73
CA ASP A 564 -8.55 21.87 7.39
C ASP A 564 -7.03 21.67 7.38
N GLU A 565 -6.34 22.09 8.44
CA GLU A 565 -4.91 21.79 8.63
C GLU A 565 -4.68 20.28 8.74
N ARG A 566 -5.55 19.57 9.48
CA ARG A 566 -5.51 18.12 9.60
C ARG A 566 -5.66 17.44 8.23
N ARG A 567 -6.69 17.81 7.45
CA ARG A 567 -6.90 17.24 6.10
C ARG A 567 -5.72 17.52 5.16
N SER A 568 -5.16 18.73 5.25
CA SER A 568 -4.01 19.13 4.43
C SER A 568 -2.77 18.32 4.79
N LEU A 569 -2.52 18.12 6.09
CA LEU A 569 -1.44 17.25 6.58
C LEU A 569 -1.66 15.80 6.15
N GLU A 570 -2.86 15.24 6.36
CA GLU A 570 -3.22 13.87 5.98
C GLU A 570 -2.99 13.63 4.47
N THR A 571 -3.39 14.58 3.62
CA THR A 571 -3.14 14.51 2.17
C THR A 571 -1.64 14.51 1.90
N MET A 572 -0.90 15.46 2.47
CA MET A 572 0.54 15.60 2.24
C MET A 572 1.31 14.35 2.69
N VAL A 573 1.06 13.82 3.88
CA VAL A 573 1.77 12.62 4.37
C VAL A 573 1.40 11.36 3.60
N SER A 574 0.18 11.30 3.05
CA SER A 574 -0.26 10.19 2.22
C SER A 574 0.37 10.19 0.83
N GLU A 575 0.78 11.37 0.31
CA GLU A 575 1.31 11.53 -1.05
C GLU A 575 2.84 11.65 -1.09
N PHE A 576 3.42 12.34 -0.12
CA PHE A 576 4.84 12.71 -0.11
C PHE A 576 5.66 11.90 0.90
N GLY A 577 5.04 10.92 1.56
CA GLY A 577 5.71 10.02 2.48
C GLY A 577 5.85 10.56 3.91
N GLN A 578 6.30 9.69 4.80
CA GLN A 578 6.44 9.97 6.23
C GLN A 578 7.86 9.59 6.68
N THR A 579 8.38 10.27 7.69
CA THR A 579 9.63 9.90 8.38
C THR A 579 9.38 8.73 9.36
N PRO A 580 10.26 7.70 9.44
CA PRO A 580 10.09 6.58 10.36
C PRO A 580 10.11 7.02 11.82
N LEU A 581 9.56 6.22 12.75
CA LEU A 581 9.78 6.46 14.17
C LEU A 581 11.28 6.47 14.46
N GLN A 582 11.72 7.41 15.29
CA GLN A 582 13.07 7.37 15.83
C GLN A 582 13.15 6.24 16.85
N LEU A 583 14.06 5.30 16.63
CA LEU A 583 14.29 4.12 17.48
C LEU A 583 15.45 4.33 18.45
N PHE A 584 16.41 5.20 18.10
CA PHE A 584 17.60 5.46 18.90
C PHE A 584 17.83 6.96 19.07
N GLU A 585 18.11 7.37 20.30
CA GLU A 585 18.52 8.74 20.63
C GLU A 585 20.05 8.89 20.65
N GLU A 586 20.76 7.80 20.97
CA GLU A 586 22.22 7.73 20.95
C GLU A 586 22.75 7.21 19.59
N PRO A 587 24.03 7.49 19.25
CA PRO A 587 24.66 6.95 18.06
C PRO A 587 24.56 5.43 17.99
N HIS A 588 24.14 4.91 16.84
CA HIS A 588 23.96 3.48 16.67
C HIS A 588 25.32 2.75 16.76
N PRO A 589 25.43 1.70 17.58
CA PRO A 589 26.69 0.97 17.71
C PRO A 589 27.08 0.32 16.37
N ALA A 590 28.37 0.30 16.07
CA ALA A 590 28.90 -0.35 14.87
C ALA A 590 28.91 -1.88 15.00
N ARG A 591 28.85 -2.58 13.87
CA ARG A 591 29.06 -4.02 13.78
C ARG A 591 30.52 -4.35 14.10
N LEU A 592 30.76 -5.46 14.80
CA LEU A 592 32.10 -5.86 15.21
C LEU A 592 32.88 -6.42 14.01
N ALA A 593 34.10 -5.93 13.81
CA ALA A 593 34.96 -6.37 12.71
C ALA A 593 35.29 -7.86 12.83
N GLY A 594 35.18 -8.59 11.72
CA GLY A 594 35.49 -10.02 11.68
C GLY A 594 34.45 -10.92 12.38
N ALA A 595 33.29 -10.38 12.74
CA ALA A 595 32.12 -11.19 13.08
C ALA A 595 31.70 -11.96 11.82
N ALA A 596 32.25 -13.16 11.63
CA ALA A 596 31.84 -14.06 10.56
C ALA A 596 30.31 -14.17 10.57
N SER A 597 29.69 -14.20 9.39
CA SER A 597 28.34 -14.70 9.26
C SER A 597 28.34 -16.10 9.87
N GLY A 598 27.84 -16.21 11.11
CA GLY A 598 27.67 -17.49 11.78
C GLY A 598 26.77 -18.40 10.93
N PRO A 599 26.58 -19.67 11.30
CA PRO A 599 25.52 -20.46 10.67
C PRO A 599 24.24 -19.62 10.73
N LEU A 600 23.78 -19.19 9.55
CA LEU A 600 22.60 -18.34 9.42
C LEU A 600 21.50 -19.08 10.14
N ILE A 601 21.00 -18.48 11.22
CA ILE A 601 19.73 -18.86 11.80
C ILE A 601 18.76 -18.83 10.62
N SER A 602 18.12 -19.95 10.29
CA SER A 602 17.29 -20.03 9.08
C SER A 602 16.28 -18.87 9.09
N GLU A 603 15.88 -18.33 7.93
CA GLU A 603 14.88 -17.24 7.89
C GLU A 603 13.62 -17.58 8.71
N ALA A 604 13.27 -18.87 8.76
CA ALA A 604 12.26 -19.43 9.65
C ALA A 604 12.63 -19.28 11.14
N GLU A 605 13.82 -19.72 11.57
CA GLU A 605 14.33 -19.53 12.93
C GLU A 605 14.62 -18.07 13.29
N LEU A 606 14.88 -17.18 12.34
CA LEU A 606 15.09 -15.74 12.60
C LEU A 606 13.74 -15.07 12.81
N ARG A 607 12.74 -15.38 11.97
CA ARG A 607 11.34 -15.02 12.23
C ARG A 607 10.83 -15.65 13.53
N LEU A 608 11.22 -16.89 13.84
CA LEU A 608 10.93 -17.56 15.11
C LEU A 608 11.80 -17.08 16.27
N SER A 609 12.96 -16.44 16.10
CA SER A 609 13.83 -15.98 17.22
C SER A 609 13.78 -14.47 17.44
N MET A 610 13.32 -13.72 16.45
CA MET A 610 12.79 -12.36 16.60
C MET A 610 11.37 -12.39 17.19
N HIS A 611 10.67 -13.54 17.13
CA HIS A 611 9.27 -13.68 17.56
C HIS A 611 8.94 -14.91 18.45
N ALA A 612 9.91 -15.70 18.92
CA ALA A 612 9.70 -16.75 19.92
C ALA A 612 10.90 -16.86 20.89
N VAL A 613 10.60 -16.54 22.14
CA VAL A 613 11.15 -17.19 23.33
C VAL A 613 9.88 -17.56 24.09
N LEU A 614 9.49 -18.82 24.25
CA LEU A 614 10.09 -19.78 25.16
C LEU A 614 9.76 -21.22 24.71
N SER A 615 10.77 -22.05 24.55
CA SER A 615 10.65 -23.46 24.94
C SER A 615 11.36 -23.60 26.29
N LEU A 616 10.61 -23.86 27.35
CA LEU A 616 11.14 -24.67 28.44
C LEU A 616 10.48 -26.03 28.29
N ASP A 617 11.29 -27.01 27.88
CA ASP A 617 10.92 -28.42 27.91
C ASP A 617 10.68 -28.83 29.39
N PRO A 618 9.72 -29.72 29.68
CA PRO A 618 9.38 -30.13 31.03
C PRO A 618 10.30 -31.27 31.46
N SER A 619 11.51 -30.98 31.93
CA SER A 619 12.31 -31.99 32.62
C SER A 619 13.36 -31.38 33.54
N THR A 620 12.93 -30.92 34.70
CA THR A 620 13.69 -31.01 35.95
C THR A 620 12.72 -30.85 37.10
N ASP A 621 12.23 -31.99 37.58
CA ASP A 621 11.71 -32.15 38.93
C ASP A 621 12.91 -32.40 39.85
N PRO A 622 13.13 -31.51 40.84
CA PRO A 622 13.65 -32.00 42.10
C PRO A 622 12.97 -31.30 43.27
N SER A 623 11.84 -31.81 43.74
CA SER A 623 11.57 -31.80 45.19
C SER A 623 10.46 -32.75 45.61
N LEU A 624 10.79 -34.05 45.63
CA LEU A 624 10.34 -34.93 46.71
C LEU A 624 11.30 -34.75 47.89
N THR A 625 10.88 -34.00 48.91
CA THR A 625 11.16 -34.32 50.32
C THR A 625 10.19 -33.51 51.19
N ASP A 626 9.08 -34.14 51.54
CA ASP A 626 8.43 -33.93 52.84
C ASP A 626 9.33 -34.63 53.88
N PRO A 627 9.67 -33.97 55.00
CA PRO A 627 8.94 -34.29 56.22
C PRO A 627 8.75 -33.07 57.13
N SER A 628 7.52 -32.79 57.55
CA SER A 628 7.11 -32.79 58.97
C SER A 628 5.98 -31.80 59.28
N LEU A 629 4.79 -32.36 59.56
CA LEU A 629 4.01 -32.16 60.78
C LEU A 629 4.26 -30.84 61.55
N THR A 630 3.30 -29.92 61.52
CA THR A 630 2.29 -29.73 62.59
C THR A 630 1.57 -28.39 62.39
N ASP A 631 0.26 -28.47 62.18
CA ASP A 631 -0.69 -27.44 62.62
C ASP A 631 -0.77 -27.54 64.17
N PRO A 632 -0.78 -26.43 64.90
CA PRO A 632 -2.08 -26.02 65.43
C PRO A 632 -2.27 -24.49 65.54
N SER A 633 -3.43 -24.07 65.03
CA SER A 633 -4.39 -23.18 65.70
C SER A 633 -4.08 -21.68 65.87
N LEU A 634 -5.05 -20.89 65.40
CA LEU A 634 -5.70 -19.76 66.10
C LEU A 634 -4.80 -18.80 66.89
N THR A 635 -4.69 -17.56 66.41
CA THR A 635 -5.27 -16.34 67.00
C THR A 635 -4.50 -15.11 66.53
N ASP A 636 -5.22 -14.20 65.87
CA ASP A 636 -4.91 -12.78 65.89
C ASP A 636 -5.28 -12.25 67.29
N PRO A 637 -4.42 -11.44 67.93
CA PRO A 637 -4.89 -10.09 68.18
C PRO A 637 -3.82 -9.01 67.99
N SER A 638 -4.22 -7.99 67.23
CA SER A 638 -3.90 -6.57 67.42
C SER A 638 -2.44 -6.15 67.21
N LEU A 639 -2.19 -5.56 66.02
CA LEU A 639 -1.80 -4.15 65.87
C LEU A 639 -2.00 -3.68 64.42
#